data_AF-A0A6N4X4V3-F1
#
_entry.id   AF-A0A6N4X4V3-F1
#
_cell.length_a   1.000
_cell.length_b   1.000
_cell.length_c   1.000
_cell.angle_alpha   90.00
_cell.angle_beta   90.00
_cell.angle_gamma   90.00
#
_symmetry.space_group_name_H-M   'P 1'
#
loop_
_entity.id
_entity.type
_entity.pdbx_description
1 polymer ?
#
loop_
_entity_poly.entity_id
_entity_poly.type
_entity_poly.pdbx_seq_one_letter_code
_entity_poly.pdbx_strand_id
1 'polypeptide(L)'
;MHSRNLIMKFPICVLFACSSSLLGLSSVFASSSALKSFDTGYTITKVRSATAKKVPFIVASSYEGTVLALSYSGKIVWENPLSGFVNHDIWCADVTGDGVDEILAANADGSVYCLDALGQLLWSFKQNDVPMYSVCSVTNGDTSYIACGGFDLNMYYLDSQGRLLSTIPSATYSQKDVWHKSSSAPSNVHNVNFVRPLVLSDGSEELLMVGFNNHMQDGGDLYEFAALAKKPKSNKGVDLTGVKTLGDVHVWDTNGDGVNEVLFGTSQHMNTSAFGIYDLASQQYTSVNLSPLRKKIGRSHYLVTQPRVIPQGDSFEYLLLMGPSIVLLQPDLNVENAEVLNTKYCYNDLWQVSDTKFLFASSQSGGSCIHVLDTSNPEWKAAYEQLQPTGKLESILARRTELGEQVAQFKRPAHEVAGRARPPVYFLSEMLSDPELEKLANDLETKNPAIQFLGSKYTNKVQYPESWDRSNVVKNELYAKKRDSRHDYQDPRMNQDGILNLFGSTIDGDEQGAAYWGGHGNDPFFFSLETRYALVDRAYNNGGKKTVQIFPEMEHCDADFEWVVDHMFEPFAEYCSSRNANIYLRCKNISWTGNVYQKSFKPGADKPMWDIFLSGKYADVFVPSMEETTDKTMEISLAGRMGLWSSGAVNAWGTRAVRDNPSYDRSRQHCNQMLPNHFLTNLVFHLSNGAQYLNNFAVDQEYMSILWELIASGALYVPHRDEMLSINPVHLSMTTPHPRYLHEAHESKWNTCYDAAEEAAHPMVFSRMNATWMGAQTTPWDYSRYAADVKERRLSFISPYPKGVVLITPVQHGLLADQEAPRGKITDHLHPLYRNIMQEFLTDGYSYLSADGKETFAADSYYTNVAKAIEEKANLLPLTVTGDVGWVNAQSAPKHLRLTLVDTGYINPKARTAKVKFNTVTPVQITDVMTGEVIPMRTANTADIEVPLGSFRFIDIELKEALTQLHDTSN
;
A
#
# COMPACT_ATOMS: atom_id res chain seq x y z
N MET A 1 -57.78 35.09 -19.19
CA MET A 1 -58.56 34.04 -19.85
C MET A 1 -58.57 32.84 -18.91
N HIS A 2 -59.63 32.60 -18.14
CA HIS A 2 -60.66 31.57 -18.45
C HIS A 2 -60.01 30.30 -19.03
N SER A 3 -60.03 29.12 -18.42
CA SER A 3 -61.06 28.56 -17.53
C SER A 3 -60.70 27.13 -17.08
N ARG A 4 -61.00 26.81 -15.80
CA ARG A 4 -61.69 25.60 -15.28
C ARG A 4 -61.03 24.21 -15.44
N ASN A 5 -61.13 23.24 -14.51
CA ASN A 5 -61.51 23.16 -13.08
C ASN A 5 -61.42 21.66 -12.68
N LEU A 6 -61.00 21.41 -11.41
CA LEU A 6 -61.43 20.37 -10.44
C LEU A 6 -61.44 18.88 -10.88
N ILE A 7 -61.12 17.89 -10.04
CA ILE A 7 -61.83 17.43 -8.81
C ILE A 7 -60.84 16.58 -7.99
N MET A 8 -60.45 16.99 -6.78
CA MET A 8 -60.90 16.51 -5.44
C MET A 8 -60.52 15.07 -5.05
N LYS A 9 -59.61 14.99 -4.06
CA LYS A 9 -59.24 13.83 -3.24
C LYS A 9 -60.16 13.75 -2.00
N PHE A 10 -60.53 12.54 -1.58
CA PHE A 10 -60.87 12.14 -0.20
C PHE A 10 -60.80 10.60 -0.07
N PRO A 11 -60.74 10.02 1.14
CA PRO A 11 -59.86 8.91 1.49
C PRO A 11 -60.64 7.60 1.69
N ILE A 12 -59.96 6.47 1.59
CA ILE A 12 -60.54 5.18 1.98
C ILE A 12 -59.58 4.48 2.95
N CYS A 13 -60.01 4.43 4.22
CA CYS A 13 -59.59 3.43 5.19
C CYS A 13 -60.06 2.05 4.72
N VAL A 14 -59.16 1.06 4.69
CA VAL A 14 -59.54 -0.35 4.79
C VAL A 14 -58.69 -1.00 5.88
N LEU A 15 -59.39 -1.47 6.90
CA LEU A 15 -58.90 -2.36 7.95
C LEU A 15 -58.39 -3.67 7.34
N PHE A 16 -57.26 -4.18 7.82
CA PHE A 16 -56.97 -5.62 7.75
C PHE A 16 -57.23 -6.25 9.10
N ALA A 17 -58.18 -7.18 9.10
CA ALA A 17 -58.65 -7.93 10.24
C ALA A 17 -57.64 -9.00 10.67
N CYS A 18 -57.48 -9.15 11.98
CA CYS A 18 -56.94 -10.34 12.61
C CYS A 18 -57.86 -11.54 12.32
N SER A 19 -57.28 -12.63 11.82
CA SER A 19 -57.89 -13.97 11.93
C SER A 19 -56.82 -14.96 12.38
N SER A 20 -57.02 -15.42 13.60
CA SER A 20 -56.37 -16.55 14.25
C SER A 20 -56.66 -17.85 13.51
N SER A 21 -55.61 -18.59 13.16
CA SER A 21 -55.66 -20.04 12.95
C SER A 21 -54.37 -20.66 13.47
N LEU A 22 -54.46 -21.17 14.69
CA LEU A 22 -53.49 -22.05 15.33
C LEU A 22 -53.67 -23.48 14.79
N LEU A 23 -52.54 -24.20 14.75
CA LEU A 23 -52.35 -25.67 14.66
C LEU A 23 -52.17 -26.27 13.25
N GLY A 24 -50.89 -26.45 12.94
CA GLY A 24 -50.34 -27.38 11.96
C GLY A 24 -48.85 -27.59 12.25
N LEU A 25 -48.54 -28.34 13.31
CA LEU A 25 -47.18 -28.78 13.67
C LEU A 25 -46.65 -29.74 12.62
N SER A 26 -45.64 -29.34 11.87
CA SER A 26 -44.51 -30.20 11.50
C SER A 26 -43.32 -29.31 11.17
N SER A 27 -42.28 -29.44 11.99
CA SER A 27 -40.91 -28.95 11.81
C SER A 27 -40.50 -28.63 10.37
N VAL A 28 -40.60 -27.36 10.00
CA VAL A 28 -39.65 -26.75 9.06
C VAL A 28 -38.57 -26.11 9.92
N PHE A 29 -37.73 -26.95 10.54
CA PHE A 29 -36.36 -26.52 10.81
C PHE A 29 -35.71 -26.44 9.43
N ALA A 30 -35.91 -25.32 8.73
CA ALA A 30 -34.95 -24.92 7.73
C ALA A 30 -33.62 -24.85 8.50
N SER A 31 -32.71 -25.79 8.23
CA SER A 31 -31.34 -25.72 8.73
C SER A 31 -30.84 -24.29 8.47
N SER A 32 -30.72 -23.47 9.52
CA SER A 32 -30.18 -22.12 9.36
C SER A 32 -28.75 -22.30 8.89
N SER A 33 -28.46 -21.88 7.65
CA SER A 33 -27.12 -22.01 7.07
C SER A 33 -26.06 -21.58 8.08
N ALA A 34 -25.06 -22.45 8.31
CA ALA A 34 -23.98 -22.22 9.27
C ALA A 34 -23.15 -20.98 8.94
N LEU A 35 -23.09 -20.62 7.64
CA LEU A 35 -22.47 -19.41 7.14
C LEU A 35 -23.37 -18.76 6.07
N LYS A 36 -23.49 -17.43 6.10
CA LYS A 36 -24.16 -16.63 5.06
C LYS A 36 -23.26 -15.50 4.59
N SER A 37 -23.24 -15.25 3.29
CA SER A 37 -22.45 -14.17 2.69
C SER A 37 -23.38 -13.14 2.03
N PHE A 38 -23.15 -11.86 2.27
CA PHE A 38 -23.89 -10.76 1.68
C PHE A 38 -22.94 -9.89 0.86
N ASP A 39 -23.12 -9.84 -0.46
CA ASP A 39 -22.40 -8.90 -1.31
C ASP A 39 -22.94 -7.48 -1.08
N THR A 40 -22.04 -6.56 -0.72
CA THR A 40 -22.37 -5.17 -0.47
C THR A 40 -22.03 -4.26 -1.65
N GLY A 41 -21.27 -4.75 -2.64
CA GLY A 41 -20.65 -3.92 -3.67
C GLY A 41 -19.44 -3.09 -3.19
N TYR A 42 -19.19 -3.02 -1.88
CA TYR A 42 -18.10 -2.26 -1.27
C TYR A 42 -17.04 -3.18 -0.67
N THR A 43 -15.78 -2.79 -0.71
CA THR A 43 -14.74 -3.51 0.03
C THR A 43 -14.81 -3.14 1.50
N ILE A 44 -15.39 -4.01 2.33
CA ILE A 44 -15.63 -3.76 3.75
C ILE A 44 -14.37 -4.02 4.55
N THR A 45 -13.96 -3.02 5.34
CA THR A 45 -12.79 -3.07 6.22
C THR A 45 -13.15 -3.26 7.68
N LYS A 46 -14.38 -2.94 8.09
CA LYS A 46 -14.87 -3.11 9.46
C LYS A 46 -16.32 -3.50 9.52
N VAL A 47 -16.69 -4.28 10.54
CA VAL A 47 -18.08 -4.69 10.80
C VAL A 47 -18.40 -4.56 12.29
N ARG A 48 -19.61 -4.11 12.61
CA ARG A 48 -20.16 -4.02 13.96
C ARG A 48 -21.62 -4.47 13.97
N SER A 49 -22.15 -4.77 15.14
CA SER A 49 -23.58 -4.95 15.38
C SER A 49 -24.16 -3.74 16.07
N ALA A 50 -25.39 -3.38 15.71
CA ALA A 50 -26.15 -2.30 16.32
C ALA A 50 -27.63 -2.68 16.43
N THR A 51 -28.36 -1.99 17.28
CA THR A 51 -29.77 -2.25 17.58
C THR A 51 -30.58 -0.96 17.58
N ALA A 52 -31.75 -0.99 16.94
CA ALA A 52 -32.74 0.08 17.05
C ALA A 52 -34.04 -0.49 17.63
N LYS A 53 -34.37 -0.12 18.89
CA LYS A 53 -35.57 -0.62 19.59
C LYS A 53 -35.69 -2.15 19.54
N LYS A 54 -34.59 -2.85 19.84
CA LYS A 54 -34.44 -4.32 19.80
C LYS A 54 -34.43 -4.96 18.41
N VAL A 55 -34.42 -4.17 17.34
CA VAL A 55 -34.23 -4.68 15.97
C VAL A 55 -32.74 -4.64 15.63
N PRO A 56 -32.07 -5.79 15.46
CA PRO A 56 -30.63 -5.82 15.18
C PRO A 56 -30.34 -5.54 13.70
N PHE A 57 -29.24 -4.84 13.46
CA PHE A 57 -28.68 -4.60 12.13
C PHE A 57 -27.14 -4.64 12.19
N ILE A 58 -26.54 -4.85 11.03
CA ILE A 58 -25.08 -4.86 10.83
C ILE A 58 -24.68 -3.46 10.39
N VAL A 59 -23.64 -2.91 11.00
CA VAL A 59 -22.96 -1.70 10.54
C VAL A 59 -21.65 -2.11 9.89
N ALA A 60 -21.34 -1.54 8.73
CA ALA A 60 -20.12 -1.84 7.99
C ALA A 60 -19.42 -0.54 7.57
N SER A 61 -18.09 -0.53 7.55
CA SER A 61 -17.30 0.54 6.95
C SER A 61 -16.53 0.03 5.75
N SER A 62 -16.69 0.70 4.63
CA SER A 62 -15.95 0.43 3.40
C SER A 62 -14.50 0.94 3.46
N TYR A 63 -13.70 0.62 2.44
CA TYR A 63 -12.33 1.08 2.26
C TYR A 63 -12.25 2.61 2.16
N GLU A 64 -13.14 3.24 1.40
CA GLU A 64 -13.23 4.69 1.19
C GLU A 64 -13.85 5.47 2.36
N GLY A 65 -14.34 4.79 3.41
CA GLY A 65 -14.95 5.45 4.57
C GLY A 65 -16.47 5.56 4.56
N THR A 66 -17.15 5.09 3.51
CA THR A 66 -18.61 4.94 3.51
C THR A 66 -19.04 3.98 4.60
N VAL A 67 -19.98 4.40 5.44
CA VAL A 67 -20.65 3.59 6.45
C VAL A 67 -21.99 3.09 5.90
N LEU A 68 -22.28 1.81 6.10
CA LEU A 68 -23.51 1.17 5.63
C LEU A 68 -24.22 0.48 6.79
N ALA A 69 -25.56 0.43 6.74
CA ALA A 69 -26.33 -0.52 7.54
C ALA A 69 -26.97 -1.59 6.67
N LEU A 70 -26.90 -2.83 7.16
CA LEU A 70 -27.52 -3.98 6.54
C LEU A 70 -28.42 -4.69 7.54
N SER A 71 -29.57 -5.16 7.07
CA SER A 71 -30.33 -6.16 7.82
C SER A 71 -29.63 -7.52 7.80
N TYR A 72 -29.93 -8.40 8.76
CA TYR A 72 -29.42 -9.77 8.80
C TYR A 72 -29.95 -10.69 7.67
N SER A 73 -30.75 -10.16 6.74
CA SER A 73 -31.08 -10.81 5.47
C SER A 73 -30.16 -10.40 4.31
N GLY A 74 -29.22 -9.47 4.55
CA GLY A 74 -28.26 -8.97 3.56
C GLY A 74 -28.72 -7.74 2.79
N LYS A 75 -29.93 -7.21 3.06
CA LYS A 75 -30.40 -5.98 2.42
C LYS A 75 -29.72 -4.75 3.04
N ILE A 76 -29.06 -3.94 2.21
CA ILE A 76 -28.59 -2.59 2.56
C ILE A 76 -29.81 -1.70 2.83
N VAL A 77 -29.84 -1.09 4.01
CA VAL A 77 -30.91 -0.22 4.50
C VAL A 77 -30.59 1.24 4.20
N TRP A 78 -29.34 1.64 4.43
CA TRP A 78 -28.83 2.98 4.14
C TRP A 78 -27.31 2.97 3.95
N GLU A 79 -26.79 4.04 3.35
CA GLU A 79 -25.37 4.31 3.13
C GLU A 79 -25.07 5.78 3.44
N ASN A 80 -23.93 6.07 4.06
CA ASN A 80 -23.44 7.42 4.28
C ASN A 80 -21.94 7.49 3.93
N PRO A 81 -21.53 8.29 2.93
CA PRO A 81 -20.13 8.38 2.50
C PRO A 81 -19.19 9.07 3.51
N LEU A 82 -19.73 9.72 4.55
CA LEU A 82 -18.99 10.60 5.45
C LEU A 82 -18.12 11.59 4.66
N SER A 83 -16.84 11.70 5.01
CA SER A 83 -15.88 12.58 4.34
C SER A 83 -15.16 11.96 3.13
N GLY A 84 -15.36 10.66 2.88
CA GLY A 84 -14.65 9.93 1.83
C GLY A 84 -13.18 9.60 2.16
N PHE A 85 -12.83 9.58 3.45
CA PHE A 85 -11.56 9.09 3.98
C PHE A 85 -11.78 7.89 4.90
N VAL A 86 -10.78 7.03 5.04
CA VAL A 86 -10.88 5.79 5.83
C VAL A 86 -11.31 6.03 7.29
N ASN A 87 -12.21 5.17 7.79
CA ASN A 87 -12.51 5.09 9.22
C ASN A 87 -11.56 4.09 9.89
N HIS A 88 -10.78 4.56 10.87
CA HIS A 88 -9.82 3.76 11.63
C HIS A 88 -10.46 2.94 12.75
N ASP A 89 -11.63 3.36 13.25
CA ASP A 89 -12.48 2.58 14.17
C ASP A 89 -13.96 2.93 13.97
N ILE A 90 -14.84 1.98 14.32
CA ILE A 90 -16.30 2.15 14.35
C ILE A 90 -16.78 1.62 15.71
N TRP A 91 -17.65 2.37 16.37
CA TRP A 91 -18.30 1.95 17.61
C TRP A 91 -19.81 2.17 17.50
N CYS A 92 -20.60 1.24 18.03
CA CYS A 92 -22.06 1.34 18.03
C CYS A 92 -22.55 1.22 19.48
N ALA A 93 -23.30 2.21 19.95
CA ALA A 93 -23.86 2.22 21.30
C ALA A 93 -24.99 3.25 21.40
N ASP A 94 -25.96 2.98 22.26
CA ASP A 94 -26.98 3.94 22.69
C ASP A 94 -26.34 5.00 23.59
N VAL A 95 -25.92 6.12 23.00
CA VAL A 95 -25.29 7.22 23.75
C VAL A 95 -26.32 8.22 24.27
N THR A 96 -27.60 8.06 23.89
CA THR A 96 -28.69 8.96 24.31
C THR A 96 -29.63 8.35 25.35
N GLY A 97 -29.57 7.04 25.56
CA GLY A 97 -30.41 6.27 26.47
C GLY A 97 -31.83 6.02 25.94
N ASP A 98 -32.06 6.12 24.62
CA ASP A 98 -33.39 6.00 24.00
C ASP A 98 -33.71 4.58 23.47
N GLY A 99 -32.77 3.64 23.63
CA GLY A 99 -32.83 2.27 23.15
C GLY A 99 -32.49 2.11 21.66
N VAL A 100 -31.82 3.11 21.07
CA VAL A 100 -31.31 3.10 19.70
C VAL A 100 -29.81 3.35 19.71
N ASP A 101 -29.05 2.46 19.09
CA ASP A 101 -27.60 2.67 18.97
C ASP A 101 -27.29 3.76 17.94
N GLU A 102 -26.48 4.72 18.35
CA GLU A 102 -25.75 5.62 17.47
C GLU A 102 -24.49 4.94 16.91
N ILE A 103 -24.01 5.42 15.77
CA ILE A 103 -22.82 4.92 15.09
C ILE A 103 -21.73 5.98 15.11
N LEU A 104 -20.67 5.71 15.87
CA LEU A 104 -19.49 6.55 15.97
C LEU A 104 -18.41 6.06 14.99
N ALA A 105 -17.77 6.99 14.28
CA ALA A 105 -16.67 6.70 13.36
C ALA A 105 -15.46 7.61 13.63
N ALA A 106 -14.31 7.01 13.94
CA ALA A 106 -13.02 7.69 14.02
C ALA A 106 -12.40 7.76 12.62
N ASN A 107 -12.30 8.97 12.05
CA ASN A 107 -11.95 9.16 10.65
C ASN A 107 -10.53 9.72 10.47
N ALA A 108 -9.87 9.31 9.38
CA ALA A 108 -8.52 9.75 9.05
C ALA A 108 -8.41 11.23 8.66
N ASP A 109 -9.52 11.94 8.44
CA ASP A 109 -9.56 13.39 8.30
C ASP A 109 -9.44 14.18 9.62
N GLY A 110 -9.31 13.46 10.75
CA GLY A 110 -9.20 14.01 12.10
C GLY A 110 -10.52 14.19 12.84
N SER A 111 -11.62 13.72 12.26
CA SER A 111 -12.95 13.85 12.87
C SER A 111 -13.39 12.59 13.61
N VAL A 112 -14.25 12.76 14.61
CA VAL A 112 -15.24 11.76 15.03
C VAL A 112 -16.59 12.16 14.44
N TYR A 113 -17.23 11.26 13.72
CA TYR A 113 -18.60 11.41 13.24
C TYR A 113 -19.56 10.58 14.10
N CYS A 114 -20.77 11.09 14.32
CA CYS A 114 -21.87 10.35 14.93
C CYS A 114 -23.07 10.33 13.98
N LEU A 115 -23.51 9.13 13.61
CA LEU A 115 -24.71 8.90 12.81
C LEU A 115 -25.83 8.32 13.68
N ASP A 116 -27.06 8.67 13.36
CA ASP A 116 -28.23 7.95 13.91
C ASP A 116 -28.38 6.56 13.27
N ALA A 117 -29.33 5.76 13.78
CA ALA A 117 -29.63 4.44 13.23
C ALA A 117 -30.22 4.45 11.80
N LEU A 118 -30.52 5.63 11.24
CA LEU A 118 -30.94 5.83 9.84
C LEU A 118 -29.78 6.29 8.94
N GLY A 119 -28.57 6.41 9.49
CA GLY A 119 -27.37 6.85 8.79
C GLY A 119 -27.28 8.36 8.61
N GLN A 120 -28.10 9.16 9.29
CA GLN A 120 -28.04 10.63 9.22
C GLN A 120 -27.01 11.17 10.21
N LEU A 121 -26.23 12.15 9.77
CA LEU A 121 -25.24 12.81 10.63
C LEU A 121 -25.94 13.60 11.74
N LEU A 122 -25.66 13.23 12.99
CA LEU A 122 -26.12 13.94 14.18
C LEU A 122 -25.14 15.06 14.55
N TRP A 123 -23.85 14.74 14.62
CA TRP A 123 -22.79 15.68 14.95
C TRP A 123 -21.43 15.19 14.47
N SER A 124 -20.46 16.09 14.43
CA SER A 124 -19.05 15.80 14.19
C SER A 124 -18.15 16.59 15.13
N PHE A 125 -17.04 16.00 15.56
CA PHE A 125 -16.01 16.64 16.37
C PHE A 125 -14.67 16.59 15.66
N LYS A 126 -13.95 17.71 15.58
CA LYS A 126 -12.62 17.80 14.95
C LYS A 126 -11.77 18.88 15.63
N GLN A 127 -10.55 18.53 16.06
CA GLN A 127 -9.58 19.49 16.62
C GLN A 127 -8.55 19.96 15.61
N ASN A 128 -8.11 19.05 14.74
CA ASN A 128 -7.06 19.25 13.75
C ASN A 128 -7.24 18.20 12.62
N ASP A 129 -6.33 18.19 11.65
CA ASP A 129 -6.37 17.26 10.50
C ASP A 129 -5.64 15.94 10.74
N VAL A 130 -5.07 15.72 11.94
CA VAL A 130 -4.33 14.51 12.27
C VAL A 130 -5.29 13.34 12.41
N PRO A 131 -5.00 12.15 11.86
CA PRO A 131 -5.95 11.04 11.87
C PRO A 131 -6.49 10.72 13.26
N MET A 132 -7.83 10.68 13.37
CA MET A 132 -8.52 10.13 14.52
C MET A 132 -8.52 8.61 14.41
N TYR A 133 -8.08 7.90 15.45
CA TYR A 133 -7.70 6.50 15.32
C TYR A 133 -8.64 5.53 16.05
N SER A 134 -9.13 5.90 17.24
CA SER A 134 -10.04 5.05 18.01
C SER A 134 -11.15 5.85 18.68
N VAL A 135 -12.30 5.21 18.86
CA VAL A 135 -13.49 5.78 19.51
C VAL A 135 -14.26 4.67 20.24
N CYS A 136 -14.81 4.98 21.42
CA CYS A 136 -15.80 4.15 22.09
C CYS A 136 -16.75 5.01 22.94
N SER A 137 -17.84 4.40 23.39
CA SER A 137 -18.69 4.95 24.46
C SER A 137 -18.30 4.32 25.81
N VAL A 138 -18.42 5.11 26.89
CA VAL A 138 -18.28 4.67 28.28
C VAL A 138 -19.33 5.39 29.14
N THR A 139 -19.88 4.72 30.13
CA THR A 139 -20.91 5.26 31.04
C THR A 139 -20.32 5.70 32.38
N ASN A 140 -20.93 6.73 32.98
CA ASN A 140 -20.70 7.12 34.37
C ASN A 140 -22.06 7.38 35.02
N GLY A 141 -22.55 6.42 35.80
CA GLY A 141 -23.96 6.35 36.19
C GLY A 141 -24.85 6.20 34.96
N ASP A 142 -25.94 6.95 34.89
CA ASP A 142 -26.91 6.88 33.78
C ASP A 142 -26.50 7.71 32.54
N THR A 143 -25.28 8.27 32.52
CA THR A 143 -24.83 9.15 31.44
C THR A 143 -23.72 8.50 30.62
N SER A 144 -23.91 8.45 29.31
CA SER A 144 -22.91 7.99 28.33
C SER A 144 -22.02 9.15 27.87
N TYR A 145 -20.73 8.85 27.67
CA TYR A 145 -19.71 9.77 27.17
C TYR A 145 -18.86 9.07 26.11
N ILE A 146 -18.32 9.85 25.19
CA ILE A 146 -17.48 9.32 24.10
C ILE A 146 -16.02 9.55 24.47
N ALA A 147 -15.22 8.49 24.45
CA ALA A 147 -13.77 8.57 24.50
C ALA A 147 -13.21 8.39 23.08
N CYS A 148 -12.29 9.25 22.66
CA CYS A 148 -11.63 9.13 21.36
C CYS A 148 -10.20 9.66 21.39
N GLY A 149 -9.38 9.24 20.44
CA GLY A 149 -8.00 9.73 20.30
C GLY A 149 -7.36 9.28 19.00
N GLY A 150 -6.30 9.98 18.63
CA GLY A 150 -5.62 9.81 17.34
C GLY A 150 -4.11 9.95 17.44
N PHE A 151 -3.51 10.46 16.38
CA PHE A 151 -2.05 10.67 16.29
C PHE A 151 -1.58 12.06 16.73
N ASP A 152 -2.42 12.81 17.44
CA ASP A 152 -2.13 14.16 17.92
C ASP A 152 -1.70 14.20 19.40
N LEU A 153 -1.30 13.06 19.98
CA LEU A 153 -0.85 12.90 21.37
C LEU A 153 -1.93 13.15 22.43
N ASN A 154 -3.21 13.23 22.05
CA ASN A 154 -4.31 13.52 22.95
C ASN A 154 -5.39 12.43 22.94
N MET A 155 -6.00 12.24 24.12
CA MET A 155 -7.31 11.62 24.25
C MET A 155 -8.35 12.70 24.56
N TYR A 156 -9.56 12.53 24.07
CA TYR A 156 -10.68 13.44 24.25
C TYR A 156 -11.87 12.73 24.88
N TYR A 157 -12.54 13.42 25.81
CA TYR A 157 -13.89 13.06 26.24
C TYR A 157 -14.89 14.04 25.64
N LEU A 158 -15.95 13.49 25.03
CA LEU A 158 -17.08 14.24 24.51
C LEU A 158 -18.36 13.81 25.22
N ASP A 159 -19.35 14.70 25.27
CA ASP A 159 -20.72 14.31 25.63
C ASP A 159 -21.47 13.68 24.45
N SER A 160 -22.69 13.21 24.69
CA SER A 160 -23.54 12.57 23.67
C SER A 160 -23.97 13.49 22.52
N GLN A 161 -23.70 14.80 22.60
CA GLN A 161 -23.91 15.77 21.52
C GLN A 161 -22.59 16.13 20.79
N GLY A 162 -21.49 15.44 21.10
CA GLY A 162 -20.19 15.66 20.48
C GLY A 162 -19.46 16.90 20.99
N ARG A 163 -19.89 17.50 22.11
CA ARG A 163 -19.22 18.66 22.70
C ARG A 163 -18.03 18.20 23.54
N LEU A 164 -16.90 18.87 23.36
CA LEU A 164 -15.67 18.59 24.10
C LEU A 164 -15.87 18.85 25.61
N LEU A 165 -15.66 17.82 26.42
CA LEU A 165 -15.65 17.90 27.88
C LEU A 165 -14.23 18.05 28.42
N SER A 166 -13.27 17.33 27.85
CA SER A 166 -11.87 17.38 28.28
C SER A 166 -10.91 16.90 27.20
N THR A 167 -9.76 17.57 27.13
CA THR A 167 -8.56 17.11 26.43
C THR A 167 -7.58 16.57 27.46
N ILE A 168 -7.04 15.39 27.18
CA ILE A 168 -6.11 14.67 28.07
C ILE A 168 -4.83 14.41 27.26
N PRO A 169 -3.82 15.30 27.38
CA PRO A 169 -2.55 15.09 26.71
C PRO A 169 -1.77 13.95 27.37
N SER A 170 -1.20 13.04 26.57
CA SER A 170 -0.41 11.91 27.08
C SER A 170 0.76 12.38 27.94
N ALA A 171 1.35 13.54 27.59
CA ALA A 171 2.48 14.15 28.31
C ALA A 171 2.18 14.45 29.79
N THR A 172 0.91 14.47 30.19
CA THR A 172 0.51 14.76 31.58
C THR A 172 0.62 13.55 32.52
N TYR A 173 0.80 12.34 31.98
CA TYR A 173 0.90 11.10 32.78
C TYR A 173 1.86 10.06 32.22
N SER A 174 2.05 9.96 30.90
CA SER A 174 2.84 8.89 30.30
C SER A 174 4.30 8.93 30.75
N GLN A 175 4.85 7.74 30.96
CA GLN A 175 6.27 7.51 31.26
C GLN A 175 6.95 6.73 30.13
N LYS A 176 6.30 6.64 28.96
CA LYS A 176 6.76 5.81 27.84
C LYS A 176 7.90 6.51 27.10
N ASP A 177 9.07 5.88 27.10
CA ASP A 177 10.29 6.46 26.53
C ASP A 177 10.57 5.93 25.11
N VAL A 178 11.46 6.61 24.39
CA VAL A 178 12.06 6.13 23.15
C VAL A 178 13.27 5.26 23.47
N TRP A 179 13.34 4.06 22.90
CA TRP A 179 14.43 3.11 23.22
C TRP A 179 15.67 3.25 22.32
N HIS A 180 15.59 4.01 21.22
CA HIS A 180 16.72 4.28 20.34
C HIS A 180 17.32 5.65 20.64
N LYS A 181 18.56 5.68 21.17
CA LYS A 181 19.27 6.92 21.55
C LYS A 181 19.47 7.94 20.41
N SER A 182 19.36 7.51 19.16
CA SER A 182 19.47 8.37 17.97
C SER A 182 18.11 8.86 17.46
N SER A 183 17.01 8.49 18.11
CA SER A 183 15.67 8.95 17.73
C SER A 183 15.48 10.42 18.11
N SER A 184 14.83 11.18 17.24
CA SER A 184 14.35 12.54 17.51
C SER A 184 12.91 12.55 18.04
N ALA A 185 12.23 11.40 18.07
CA ALA A 185 10.87 11.30 18.56
C ALA A 185 10.77 11.66 20.05
N PRO A 186 9.69 12.34 20.47
CA PRO A 186 9.54 12.78 21.85
C PRO A 186 9.33 11.61 22.82
N SER A 187 9.99 11.69 23.97
CA SER A 187 9.80 10.80 25.13
C SER A 187 8.59 11.21 25.98
N ASN A 188 8.11 10.29 26.83
CA ASN A 188 7.03 10.49 27.79
C ASN A 188 5.70 10.89 27.14
N VAL A 189 5.48 10.43 25.91
CA VAL A 189 4.25 10.65 25.16
C VAL A 189 3.86 9.39 24.38
N HIS A 190 2.58 9.30 24.05
CA HIS A 190 2.04 8.24 23.20
C HIS A 190 0.81 8.76 22.46
N ASN A 191 0.43 8.04 21.41
CA ASN A 191 -0.86 8.17 20.75
C ASN A 191 -1.85 7.13 21.27
N VAL A 192 -3.12 7.23 20.87
CA VAL A 192 -4.19 6.31 21.28
C VAL A 192 -4.37 5.23 20.23
N ASN A 193 -4.03 3.97 20.54
CA ASN A 193 -4.22 2.81 19.63
C ASN A 193 -5.67 2.29 19.72
N PHE A 194 -6.16 2.10 20.94
CA PHE A 194 -7.50 1.60 21.22
C PHE A 194 -8.09 2.29 22.45
N VAL A 195 -9.39 2.51 22.43
CA VAL A 195 -10.22 2.78 23.61
C VAL A 195 -11.36 1.77 23.68
N ARG A 196 -11.59 1.17 24.85
CA ARG A 196 -12.68 0.19 25.06
C ARG A 196 -13.30 0.37 26.46
N PRO A 197 -14.63 0.20 26.60
CA PRO A 197 -15.25 0.15 27.92
C PRO A 197 -14.82 -1.14 28.66
N LEU A 198 -14.57 -1.02 29.96
CA LEU A 198 -14.34 -2.12 30.89
C LEU A 198 -15.53 -2.20 31.83
N VAL A 199 -16.27 -3.30 31.79
CA VAL A 199 -17.39 -3.52 32.72
C VAL A 199 -16.84 -4.20 33.98
N LEU A 200 -17.18 -3.62 35.14
CA LEU A 200 -16.84 -4.15 36.46
C LEU A 200 -17.99 -5.00 37.00
N SER A 201 -17.71 -5.77 38.07
CA SER A 201 -18.66 -6.71 38.67
C SER A 201 -19.93 -6.07 39.25
N ASP A 202 -19.91 -4.77 39.55
CA ASP A 202 -21.09 -4.00 39.97
C ASP A 202 -21.89 -3.41 38.80
N GLY A 203 -21.46 -3.66 37.56
CA GLY A 203 -22.04 -3.14 36.34
C GLY A 203 -21.59 -1.72 35.97
N SER A 204 -20.72 -1.09 36.78
CA SER A 204 -20.12 0.19 36.41
C SER A 204 -19.07 0.03 35.31
N GLU A 205 -18.84 1.11 34.56
CA GLU A 205 -17.86 1.10 33.48
C GLU A 205 -16.64 1.97 33.79
N GLU A 206 -15.50 1.47 33.37
CA GLU A 206 -14.25 2.20 33.26
C GLU A 206 -13.77 2.22 31.80
N LEU A 207 -12.68 2.92 31.54
CA LEU A 207 -12.09 3.04 30.21
C LEU A 207 -10.71 2.36 30.17
N LEU A 208 -10.57 1.39 29.28
CA LEU A 208 -9.28 0.93 28.80
C LEU A 208 -8.79 1.87 27.70
N MET A 209 -7.53 2.30 27.81
CA MET A 209 -6.82 2.99 26.73
C MET A 209 -5.47 2.31 26.48
N VAL A 210 -5.20 1.98 25.22
CA VAL A 210 -3.92 1.41 24.78
C VAL A 210 -3.08 2.52 24.17
N GLY A 211 -2.02 2.92 24.87
CA GLY A 211 -1.09 3.96 24.42
C GLY A 211 0.09 3.37 23.67
N PHE A 212 0.52 3.97 22.56
CA PHE A 212 1.67 3.52 21.78
C PHE A 212 2.42 4.69 21.13
N ASN A 213 3.74 4.57 20.97
CA ASN A 213 4.55 5.59 20.31
C ASN A 213 5.24 5.10 19.03
N ASN A 214 5.12 3.81 18.72
CA ASN A 214 5.68 3.19 17.52
C ASN A 214 4.72 2.11 16.99
N HIS A 215 4.25 2.29 15.76
CA HIS A 215 3.25 1.39 15.16
C HIS A 215 3.84 0.08 14.61
N MET A 216 5.15 -0.18 14.75
CA MET A 216 5.81 -1.35 14.14
C MET A 216 6.40 -2.33 15.15
N GLN A 217 6.89 -1.83 16.29
CA GLN A 217 7.82 -2.57 17.15
C GLN A 217 7.41 -2.61 18.63
N ASP A 218 6.39 -1.87 19.03
CA ASP A 218 6.02 -1.68 20.43
C ASP A 218 4.57 -2.08 20.67
N GLY A 219 4.35 -2.93 21.67
CA GLY A 219 3.00 -3.35 22.09
C GLY A 219 2.20 -2.23 22.74
N GLY A 220 2.86 -1.17 23.20
CA GLY A 220 2.22 -0.10 23.94
C GLY A 220 2.00 -0.45 25.41
N ASP A 221 1.36 0.47 26.12
CA ASP A 221 1.01 0.34 27.54
C ASP A 221 -0.52 0.37 27.70
N LEU A 222 -1.05 -0.51 28.55
CA LEU A 222 -2.47 -0.50 28.90
C LEU A 222 -2.70 0.46 30.07
N TYR A 223 -3.65 1.37 29.91
CA TYR A 223 -4.06 2.31 30.94
C TYR A 223 -5.52 2.13 31.29
N GLU A 224 -5.80 2.00 32.59
CA GLU A 224 -7.15 2.04 33.13
C GLU A 224 -7.48 3.46 33.60
N PHE A 225 -8.62 3.98 33.16
CA PHE A 225 -9.17 5.25 33.62
C PHE A 225 -10.54 5.00 34.24
N ALA A 226 -10.78 5.54 35.43
CA ALA A 226 -12.14 5.74 35.87
C ALA A 226 -12.87 6.64 34.86
N ALA A 227 -14.18 6.45 34.67
CA ALA A 227 -14.93 7.22 33.68
C ALA A 227 -14.75 8.75 33.88
N LEU A 228 -14.43 9.47 32.79
CA LEU A 228 -14.09 10.91 32.76
C LEU A 228 -12.85 11.34 33.56
N ALA A 229 -12.04 10.40 34.06
CA ALA A 229 -10.83 10.76 34.78
C ALA A 229 -9.80 11.41 33.84
N LYS A 230 -9.12 12.45 34.34
CA LYS A 230 -8.06 13.14 33.59
C LYS A 230 -6.69 12.48 33.72
N LYS A 231 -6.59 11.41 34.50
CA LYS A 231 -5.38 10.62 34.72
C LYS A 231 -5.74 9.14 34.85
N PRO A 232 -4.87 8.24 34.38
CA PRO A 232 -5.06 6.82 34.60
C PRO A 232 -4.85 6.48 36.09
N LYS A 233 -5.32 5.30 36.49
CA LYS A 233 -5.03 4.73 37.82
C LYS A 233 -3.52 4.57 38.06
N SER A 234 -2.77 4.32 37.00
CA SER A 234 -1.30 4.24 37.01
C SER A 234 -0.70 5.01 35.84
N ASN A 235 0.21 5.95 36.13
CA ASN A 235 0.96 6.70 35.12
C ASN A 235 1.90 5.83 34.29
N LYS A 236 2.36 4.71 34.85
CA LYS A 236 3.20 3.76 34.12
C LYS A 236 2.38 2.94 33.12
N GLY A 237 1.10 2.73 33.39
CA GLY A 237 0.30 1.71 32.71
C GLY A 237 0.81 0.29 33.02
N VAL A 238 0.26 -0.68 32.30
CA VAL A 238 0.74 -2.06 32.27
C VAL A 238 1.56 -2.25 30.99
N ASP A 239 2.86 -2.45 31.17
CA ASP A 239 3.82 -2.74 30.10
C ASP A 239 3.62 -4.18 29.61
N LEU A 240 3.28 -4.34 28.33
CA LEU A 240 3.10 -5.64 27.69
C LEU A 240 4.43 -6.22 27.20
N THR A 241 5.38 -6.35 28.12
CA THR A 241 6.76 -6.74 27.80
C THR A 241 6.80 -8.05 27.00
N GLY A 242 7.55 -8.04 25.89
CA GLY A 242 7.70 -9.21 25.00
C GLY A 242 6.63 -9.33 23.92
N VAL A 243 5.59 -8.49 23.95
CA VAL A 243 4.58 -8.38 22.90
C VAL A 243 4.90 -7.16 22.03
N LYS A 244 4.78 -7.32 20.71
CA LYS A 244 4.95 -6.23 19.74
C LYS A 244 3.60 -5.55 19.47
N THR A 245 3.54 -4.66 18.47
CA THR A 245 2.34 -3.88 18.14
C THR A 245 1.04 -4.65 18.23
N LEU A 246 0.12 -4.14 19.04
CA LEU A 246 -1.25 -4.65 19.13
C LEU A 246 -2.06 -4.21 17.91
N GLY A 247 -2.70 -5.19 17.28
CA GLY A 247 -3.53 -5.00 16.10
C GLY A 247 -5.02 -5.19 16.33
N ASP A 248 -5.42 -5.85 17.42
CA ASP A 248 -6.82 -5.99 17.83
C ASP A 248 -6.91 -6.08 19.36
N VAL A 249 -7.99 -5.51 19.91
CA VAL A 249 -8.32 -5.54 21.34
C VAL A 249 -9.81 -5.80 21.49
N HIS A 250 -10.12 -6.83 22.27
CA HIS A 250 -11.47 -7.25 22.61
C HIS A 250 -11.60 -7.36 24.12
N VAL A 251 -12.75 -6.95 24.65
CA VAL A 251 -13.03 -6.96 26.09
C VAL A 251 -14.21 -7.89 26.30
N TRP A 252 -14.05 -8.90 27.16
CA TRP A 252 -15.04 -9.96 27.37
C TRP A 252 -14.86 -10.60 28.75
N ASP A 253 -15.95 -10.92 29.44
CA ASP A 253 -15.95 -11.75 30.66
C ASP A 253 -15.83 -13.23 30.27
N THR A 254 -14.59 -13.73 30.27
CA THR A 254 -14.26 -15.10 29.84
C THR A 254 -14.53 -16.13 30.92
N ASN A 255 -14.39 -15.75 32.19
CA ASN A 255 -14.45 -16.67 33.32
C ASN A 255 -15.84 -16.66 34.03
N GLY A 256 -16.73 -15.74 33.63
CA GLY A 256 -18.08 -15.60 34.17
C GLY A 256 -18.13 -14.94 35.55
N ASP A 257 -17.09 -14.24 35.98
CA ASP A 257 -17.01 -13.59 37.30
C ASP A 257 -17.62 -12.18 37.32
N GLY A 258 -18.10 -11.70 36.18
CA GLY A 258 -18.69 -10.37 36.01
C GLY A 258 -17.66 -9.26 35.81
N VAL A 259 -16.37 -9.56 35.74
CA VAL A 259 -15.29 -8.63 35.40
C VAL A 259 -14.74 -9.00 34.03
N ASN A 260 -14.70 -8.03 33.12
CA ASN A 260 -14.16 -8.33 31.80
C ASN A 260 -12.63 -8.56 31.84
N GLU A 261 -12.13 -9.52 31.06
CA GLU A 261 -10.74 -9.56 30.66
C GLU A 261 -10.48 -8.79 29.37
N VAL A 262 -9.24 -8.36 29.18
CA VAL A 262 -8.76 -7.73 27.95
C VAL A 262 -8.00 -8.75 27.12
N LEU A 263 -8.59 -9.15 26.00
CA LEU A 263 -7.97 -10.02 25.01
C LEU A 263 -7.30 -9.16 23.93
N PHE A 264 -6.06 -9.46 23.58
CA PHE A 264 -5.34 -8.71 22.56
C PHE A 264 -4.53 -9.60 21.63
N GLY A 265 -4.46 -9.20 20.37
CA GLY A 265 -3.68 -9.88 19.36
C GLY A 265 -2.72 -8.93 18.65
N THR A 266 -1.57 -9.46 18.23
CA THR A 266 -0.53 -8.66 17.57
C THR A 266 -0.82 -8.43 16.09
N SER A 267 -0.39 -7.28 15.57
CA SER A 267 -0.22 -6.99 14.13
C SER A 267 1.24 -7.23 13.76
N GLN A 268 1.60 -8.44 13.32
CA GLN A 268 3.00 -8.86 13.17
C GLN A 268 3.20 -9.95 12.11
N HIS A 269 4.48 -10.20 11.79
CA HIS A 269 4.89 -11.37 11.01
C HIS A 269 4.55 -12.66 11.79
N MET A 270 4.12 -13.71 11.11
CA MET A 270 3.71 -15.00 11.71
C MET A 270 4.76 -15.63 12.66
N ASN A 271 6.04 -15.31 12.45
CA ASN A 271 7.13 -15.77 13.34
C ASN A 271 7.14 -15.09 14.73
N THR A 272 6.46 -13.96 14.87
CA THR A 272 6.39 -13.18 16.11
C THR A 272 4.95 -12.80 16.46
N SER A 273 3.96 -13.45 15.84
CA SER A 273 2.55 -13.26 16.20
C SER A 273 2.27 -13.87 17.57
N ALA A 274 1.50 -13.15 18.38
CA ALA A 274 1.09 -13.56 19.71
C ALA A 274 -0.39 -13.26 19.97
N PHE A 275 -0.92 -13.98 20.95
CA PHE A 275 -2.21 -13.72 21.59
C PHE A 275 -1.95 -13.51 23.09
N GLY A 276 -2.59 -12.53 23.71
CA GLY A 276 -2.47 -12.28 25.13
C GLY A 276 -3.76 -11.85 25.78
N ILE A 277 -3.72 -11.94 27.12
CA ILE A 277 -4.84 -11.71 28.02
C ILE A 277 -4.30 -10.83 29.14
N TYR A 278 -5.04 -9.79 29.49
CA TYR A 278 -4.84 -9.02 30.71
C TYR A 278 -6.09 -9.17 31.58
N ASP A 279 -5.88 -9.75 32.76
CA ASP A 279 -6.89 -10.02 33.77
C ASP A 279 -6.96 -8.82 34.72
N LEU A 280 -8.12 -8.16 34.75
CA LEU A 280 -8.32 -6.95 35.54
C LEU A 280 -8.31 -7.21 37.05
N ALA A 281 -8.84 -8.36 37.48
CA ALA A 281 -8.98 -8.69 38.89
C ALA A 281 -7.63 -8.94 39.58
N SER A 282 -6.75 -9.67 38.91
CA SER A 282 -5.40 -10.02 39.38
C SER A 282 -4.32 -9.03 38.94
N GLN A 283 -4.64 -8.16 37.98
CA GLN A 283 -3.71 -7.27 37.29
C GLN A 283 -2.50 -8.00 36.69
N GLN A 284 -2.71 -9.23 36.22
CA GLN A 284 -1.70 -10.03 35.54
C GLN A 284 -1.99 -10.06 34.04
N TYR A 285 -0.93 -9.99 33.23
CA TYR A 285 -1.04 -10.32 31.81
C TYR A 285 -0.27 -11.61 31.49
N THR A 286 -0.82 -12.38 30.57
CA THR A 286 -0.19 -13.58 29.99
C THR A 286 -0.23 -13.48 28.48
N SER A 287 0.78 -14.04 27.80
CA SER A 287 0.76 -14.14 26.34
C SER A 287 1.35 -15.45 25.86
N VAL A 288 0.95 -15.85 24.66
CA VAL A 288 1.41 -17.07 24.01
C VAL A 288 1.89 -16.79 22.59
N ASN A 289 3.01 -17.41 22.24
CA ASN A 289 3.60 -17.32 20.90
C ASN A 289 2.89 -18.27 19.95
N LEU A 290 2.36 -17.74 18.84
CA LEU A 290 1.60 -18.51 17.85
C LEU A 290 2.47 -19.03 16.70
N SER A 291 3.76 -18.70 16.66
CA SER A 291 4.71 -19.16 15.63
C SER A 291 4.80 -20.69 15.46
N PRO A 292 4.55 -21.55 16.48
CA PRO A 292 4.47 -23.00 16.27
C PRO A 292 3.37 -23.42 15.27
N LEU A 293 2.31 -22.62 15.12
CA LEU A 293 1.20 -22.88 14.19
C LEU A 293 1.50 -22.47 12.75
N ARG A 294 2.66 -21.85 12.47
CA ARG A 294 3.00 -21.31 11.13
C ARG A 294 2.81 -22.34 10.01
N LYS A 295 3.16 -23.60 10.23
CA LYS A 295 2.98 -24.65 9.20
C LYS A 295 1.50 -24.99 8.96
N LYS A 296 0.65 -24.91 9.98
CA LYS A 296 -0.80 -25.18 9.90
C LYS A 296 -1.58 -24.01 9.27
N ILE A 297 -1.18 -22.77 9.57
CA ILE A 297 -1.78 -21.53 9.03
C ILE A 297 -1.35 -21.28 7.57
N GLY A 298 -0.26 -21.92 7.11
CA GLY A 298 0.27 -21.80 5.76
C GLY A 298 1.31 -20.69 5.60
N ARG A 299 1.70 -20.39 4.36
CA ARG A 299 2.68 -19.31 4.04
C ARG A 299 2.05 -17.91 4.19
N SER A 300 1.56 -17.60 5.39
CA SER A 300 1.13 -16.26 5.78
C SER A 300 2.34 -15.43 6.23
N HIS A 301 2.41 -14.17 5.80
CA HIS A 301 3.50 -13.25 6.16
C HIS A 301 3.12 -12.42 7.39
N TYR A 302 2.55 -11.24 7.19
CA TYR A 302 2.08 -10.35 8.24
C TYR A 302 0.56 -10.45 8.35
N LEU A 303 0.07 -10.50 9.58
CA LEU A 303 -1.35 -10.63 9.88
C LEU A 303 -1.69 -9.94 11.20
N VAL A 304 -2.97 -9.64 11.37
CA VAL A 304 -3.56 -9.24 12.64
C VAL A 304 -4.20 -10.47 13.27
N THR A 305 -3.79 -10.80 14.49
CA THR A 305 -4.48 -11.80 15.32
C THR A 305 -5.70 -11.12 15.95
N GLN A 306 -6.91 -11.64 15.70
CA GLN A 306 -8.16 -11.05 16.21
C GLN A 306 -8.88 -12.03 17.14
N PRO A 307 -8.77 -11.87 18.48
CA PRO A 307 -9.32 -12.83 19.45
C PRO A 307 -10.79 -12.59 19.79
N ARG A 308 -11.61 -13.64 19.75
CA ARG A 308 -12.99 -13.68 20.25
C ARG A 308 -13.20 -14.94 21.10
N VAL A 309 -14.37 -15.09 21.72
CA VAL A 309 -14.66 -16.17 22.67
C VAL A 309 -15.86 -16.98 22.20
N ILE A 310 -15.76 -18.31 22.28
CA ILE A 310 -16.90 -19.22 22.08
C ILE A 310 -17.20 -19.87 23.43
N PRO A 311 -18.32 -19.54 24.09
CA PRO A 311 -18.75 -20.23 25.31
C PRO A 311 -19.06 -21.71 25.04
N GLN A 312 -18.66 -22.58 25.96
CA GLN A 312 -18.80 -24.05 25.91
C GLN A 312 -19.30 -24.59 27.26
N GLY A 313 -20.57 -24.30 27.59
CA GLY A 313 -21.14 -24.68 28.90
C GLY A 313 -20.41 -23.97 30.04
N ASP A 314 -19.76 -24.73 30.91
CA ASP A 314 -18.97 -24.21 32.04
C ASP A 314 -17.51 -23.85 31.67
N SER A 315 -17.17 -23.90 30.38
CA SER A 315 -15.85 -23.56 29.82
C SER A 315 -16.03 -22.65 28.60
N PHE A 316 -14.94 -22.29 27.94
CA PHE A 316 -14.94 -21.55 26.68
C PHE A 316 -13.76 -21.96 25.80
N GLU A 317 -13.74 -21.49 24.56
CA GLU A 317 -12.62 -21.57 23.63
C GLU A 317 -12.31 -20.18 23.06
N TYR A 318 -11.04 -19.88 22.83
CA TYR A 318 -10.64 -18.69 22.08
C TYR A 318 -10.72 -18.97 20.59
N LEU A 319 -11.45 -18.14 19.85
CA LEU A 319 -11.43 -18.08 18.40
C LEU A 319 -10.48 -16.97 17.97
N LEU A 320 -9.37 -17.31 17.32
CA LEU A 320 -8.40 -16.35 16.80
C LEU A 320 -8.48 -16.34 15.27
N LEU A 321 -8.97 -15.25 14.68
CA LEU A 321 -8.83 -15.05 13.24
C LEU A 321 -7.41 -14.56 12.94
N MET A 322 -6.70 -15.30 12.09
CA MET A 322 -5.32 -15.05 11.68
C MET A 322 -5.17 -15.20 10.17
N GLY A 323 -5.32 -14.10 9.43
CA GLY A 323 -5.28 -14.14 7.97
C GLY A 323 -6.42 -15.02 7.42
N PRO A 324 -6.13 -16.15 6.75
CA PRO A 324 -7.15 -17.07 6.23
C PRO A 324 -7.60 -18.12 7.24
N SER A 325 -7.01 -18.15 8.43
CA SER A 325 -7.20 -19.24 9.39
C SER A 325 -8.01 -18.81 10.59
N ILE A 326 -8.90 -19.68 11.06
CA ILE A 326 -9.42 -19.64 12.42
C ILE A 326 -8.59 -20.62 13.25
N VAL A 327 -8.02 -20.15 14.34
CA VAL A 327 -7.37 -20.98 15.35
C VAL A 327 -8.30 -21.08 16.56
N LEU A 328 -8.66 -22.30 16.95
CA LEU A 328 -9.38 -22.56 18.19
C LEU A 328 -8.38 -22.99 19.27
N LEU A 329 -8.27 -22.19 20.31
CA LEU A 329 -7.32 -22.38 21.42
C LEU A 329 -8.08 -22.57 22.73
N GLN A 330 -7.69 -23.57 23.51
CA GLN A 330 -8.31 -23.84 24.81
C GLN A 330 -7.86 -22.82 25.88
N PRO A 331 -8.59 -22.69 27.01
CA PRO A 331 -8.25 -21.76 28.09
C PRO A 331 -6.86 -21.99 28.72
N ASP A 332 -6.30 -23.21 28.58
CA ASP A 332 -4.95 -23.55 29.05
C ASP A 332 -3.81 -22.92 28.21
N LEU A 333 -4.16 -22.25 27.10
CA LEU A 333 -3.25 -21.62 26.15
C LEU A 333 -2.24 -22.58 25.51
N ASN A 334 -2.50 -23.89 25.53
CA ASN A 334 -1.61 -24.86 24.91
C ASN A 334 -1.77 -24.88 23.38
N VAL A 335 -0.87 -24.15 22.70
CA VAL A 335 -0.84 -24.01 21.24
C VAL A 335 -0.67 -25.35 20.51
N GLU A 336 -0.07 -26.38 21.14
CA GLU A 336 0.08 -27.69 20.50
C GLU A 336 -1.27 -28.37 20.26
N ASN A 337 -2.24 -28.11 21.13
CA ASN A 337 -3.60 -28.64 21.09
C ASN A 337 -4.55 -27.81 20.21
N ALA A 338 -4.07 -26.69 19.65
CA ALA A 338 -4.92 -25.81 18.87
C ALA A 338 -5.39 -26.47 17.56
N GLU A 339 -6.70 -26.34 17.30
CA GLU A 339 -7.33 -26.68 16.03
C GLU A 339 -7.20 -25.50 15.07
N VAL A 340 -6.86 -25.78 13.81
CA VAL A 340 -6.66 -24.73 12.79
C VAL A 340 -7.55 -25.05 11.59
N LEU A 341 -8.53 -24.18 11.34
CA LEU A 341 -9.42 -24.22 10.19
C LEU A 341 -8.91 -23.24 9.14
N ASN A 342 -8.80 -23.67 7.89
CA ASN A 342 -8.23 -22.85 6.82
C ASN A 342 -9.25 -22.58 5.72
N THR A 343 -9.32 -21.32 5.27
CA THR A 343 -9.97 -20.96 4.01
C THR A 343 -8.94 -20.47 2.98
N LYS A 344 -9.38 -20.09 1.77
CA LYS A 344 -8.50 -19.57 0.71
C LYS A 344 -8.12 -18.09 0.90
N TYR A 345 -8.96 -17.29 1.56
CA TYR A 345 -8.82 -15.83 1.62
C TYR A 345 -8.67 -15.29 3.03
N CYS A 346 -7.95 -14.18 3.19
CA CYS A 346 -7.83 -13.45 4.46
C CYS A 346 -8.95 -12.42 4.58
N TYR A 347 -9.42 -12.11 5.80
CA TYR A 347 -10.49 -11.13 6.06
C TYR A 347 -9.99 -9.91 6.84
N ASN A 348 -10.63 -8.74 6.63
CA ASN A 348 -10.20 -7.47 7.23
C ASN A 348 -10.54 -7.35 8.73
N ASP A 349 -11.67 -7.89 9.17
CA ASP A 349 -12.19 -7.66 10.53
C ASP A 349 -13.06 -8.84 10.97
N LEU A 350 -13.14 -9.04 12.28
CA LEU A 350 -13.97 -10.03 12.97
C LEU A 350 -14.76 -9.34 14.07
N TRP A 351 -16.06 -9.57 14.15
CA TRP A 351 -16.89 -9.02 15.23
C TRP A 351 -17.79 -10.08 15.84
N GLN A 352 -17.85 -10.12 17.17
CA GLN A 352 -18.73 -11.04 17.89
C GLN A 352 -20.05 -10.33 18.20
N VAL A 353 -21.15 -10.85 17.67
CA VAL A 353 -22.51 -10.32 17.82
C VAL A 353 -23.17 -10.89 19.07
N SER A 354 -22.92 -12.17 19.34
CA SER A 354 -23.42 -12.92 20.49
C SER A 354 -22.52 -14.14 20.72
N ASP A 355 -22.83 -14.96 21.71
CA ASP A 355 -22.08 -16.19 22.06
C ASP A 355 -21.81 -17.12 20.87
N THR A 356 -22.74 -17.16 19.90
CA THR A 356 -22.64 -18.06 18.75
C THR A 356 -22.49 -17.37 17.40
N LYS A 357 -22.63 -16.04 17.31
CA LYS A 357 -22.71 -15.34 16.02
C LYS A 357 -21.55 -14.38 15.81
N PHE A 358 -20.90 -14.52 14.65
CA PHE A 358 -19.72 -13.75 14.28
C PHE A 358 -19.91 -13.13 12.90
N LEU A 359 -19.42 -11.90 12.74
CA LEU A 359 -19.33 -11.20 11.46
C LEU A 359 -17.88 -11.17 10.99
N PHE A 360 -17.68 -11.38 9.70
CA PHE A 360 -16.41 -11.17 9.02
C PHE A 360 -16.58 -10.06 7.99
N ALA A 361 -15.66 -9.10 7.98
CA ALA A 361 -15.58 -8.13 6.90
C ALA A 361 -15.06 -8.78 5.60
N SER A 362 -14.94 -7.98 4.54
CA SER A 362 -14.55 -8.50 3.23
C SER A 362 -13.15 -9.10 3.20
N SER A 363 -12.93 -9.95 2.20
CA SER A 363 -11.60 -10.44 1.88
C SER A 363 -10.62 -9.29 1.62
N GLN A 364 -9.43 -9.38 2.21
CA GLN A 364 -8.32 -8.43 2.08
C GLN A 364 -7.86 -8.25 0.62
N SER A 365 -8.22 -9.19 -0.27
CA SER A 365 -7.88 -9.15 -1.71
C SER A 365 -8.85 -8.31 -2.55
N GLY A 366 -9.56 -7.36 -1.93
CA GLY A 366 -10.53 -6.49 -2.61
C GLY A 366 -11.92 -7.11 -2.78
N GLY A 367 -12.31 -8.04 -1.90
CA GLY A 367 -13.67 -8.61 -1.93
C GLY A 367 -14.74 -7.61 -1.49
N SER A 368 -16.01 -7.99 -1.59
CA SER A 368 -17.15 -7.12 -1.26
C SER A 368 -18.19 -7.69 -0.31
N CYS A 369 -17.95 -8.90 0.19
CA CYS A 369 -18.90 -9.60 1.03
C CYS A 369 -18.70 -9.29 2.51
N ILE A 370 -19.80 -9.36 3.27
CA ILE A 370 -19.81 -9.57 4.72
C ILE A 370 -20.26 -11.01 4.96
N HIS A 371 -19.65 -11.71 5.90
CA HIS A 371 -20.01 -13.08 6.24
C HIS A 371 -20.58 -13.15 7.65
N VAL A 372 -21.66 -13.89 7.84
CA VAL A 372 -22.26 -14.20 9.14
C VAL A 372 -22.06 -15.69 9.41
N LEU A 373 -21.29 -16.01 10.44
CA LEU A 373 -21.03 -17.37 10.90
C LEU A 373 -21.83 -17.63 12.18
N ASP A 374 -22.48 -18.80 12.27
CA ASP A 374 -23.22 -19.24 13.46
C ASP A 374 -22.64 -20.55 14.00
N THR A 375 -21.87 -20.47 15.08
CA THR A 375 -21.19 -21.62 15.69
C THR A 375 -22.13 -22.56 16.42
N SER A 376 -23.41 -22.18 16.61
CA SER A 376 -24.42 -23.11 17.13
C SER A 376 -24.80 -24.19 16.11
N ASN A 377 -24.48 -23.98 14.83
CA ASN A 377 -24.68 -24.99 13.80
C ASN A 377 -23.44 -25.90 13.74
N PRO A 378 -23.56 -27.22 13.93
CA PRO A 378 -22.41 -28.13 13.98
C PRO A 378 -21.56 -28.15 12.70
N GLU A 379 -22.11 -27.72 11.56
CA GLU A 379 -21.40 -27.67 10.26
C GLU A 379 -20.60 -26.37 10.04
N TRP A 380 -20.54 -25.47 11.02
CA TRP A 380 -19.89 -24.15 10.86
C TRP A 380 -18.42 -24.24 10.44
N LYS A 381 -17.69 -25.23 10.95
CA LYS A 381 -16.27 -25.45 10.62
C LYS A 381 -16.11 -25.76 9.14
N ALA A 382 -16.87 -26.73 8.64
CA ALA A 382 -16.87 -27.11 7.23
C ALA A 382 -17.32 -25.94 6.33
N ALA A 383 -18.33 -25.18 6.77
CA ALA A 383 -18.82 -24.01 6.04
C ALA A 383 -17.73 -22.92 5.91
N TYR A 384 -16.91 -22.71 6.95
CA TYR A 384 -15.78 -21.79 6.89
C TYR A 384 -14.68 -22.27 5.94
N GLU A 385 -14.28 -23.54 6.04
CA GLU A 385 -13.25 -24.13 5.16
C GLU A 385 -13.65 -24.11 3.68
N GLN A 386 -14.95 -24.23 3.40
CA GLN A 386 -15.52 -24.20 2.05
C GLN A 386 -15.85 -22.79 1.55
N LEU A 387 -15.66 -21.74 2.37
CA LEU A 387 -16.02 -20.37 1.99
C LEU A 387 -15.31 -19.94 0.70
N GLN A 388 -16.10 -19.63 -0.33
CA GLN A 388 -15.63 -19.24 -1.66
C GLN A 388 -15.90 -17.75 -1.97
N PRO A 389 -15.15 -17.17 -2.92
CA PRO A 389 -15.41 -15.87 -3.51
C PRO A 389 -16.82 -15.72 -4.05
N THR A 390 -17.44 -14.58 -3.78
CA THR A 390 -18.61 -14.07 -4.51
C THR A 390 -18.42 -12.56 -4.74
N GLY A 391 -19.32 -11.92 -5.48
CA GLY A 391 -19.28 -10.47 -5.72
C GLY A 391 -18.03 -10.03 -6.51
N LYS A 392 -17.29 -9.06 -5.99
CA LYS A 392 -16.08 -8.51 -6.67
C LYS A 392 -15.04 -9.58 -7.01
N LEU A 393 -14.76 -10.51 -6.09
CA LEU A 393 -13.70 -11.51 -6.32
C LEU A 393 -14.09 -12.51 -7.41
N GLU A 394 -15.36 -12.92 -7.47
CA GLU A 394 -15.88 -13.76 -8.55
C GLU A 394 -15.74 -13.06 -9.91
N SER A 395 -16.06 -11.76 -9.96
CA SER A 395 -15.90 -10.94 -11.17
C SER A 395 -14.44 -10.85 -11.63
N ILE A 396 -13.49 -10.66 -10.70
CA ILE A 396 -12.05 -10.61 -11.01
C ILE A 396 -11.55 -11.94 -11.57
N LEU A 397 -11.98 -13.06 -10.98
CA LEU A 397 -11.59 -14.40 -11.44
C LEU A 397 -12.15 -14.70 -12.83
N ALA A 398 -13.43 -14.37 -13.07
CA ALA A 398 -14.04 -14.50 -14.39
C ALA A 398 -13.29 -13.65 -15.43
N ARG A 399 -12.94 -12.41 -15.08
CA ARG A 399 -12.17 -11.51 -15.96
C ARG A 399 -10.77 -12.05 -16.25
N ARG A 400 -10.10 -12.66 -15.27
CA ARG A 400 -8.79 -13.31 -15.49
C ARG A 400 -8.88 -14.46 -16.49
N THR A 401 -9.94 -15.26 -16.46
CA THR A 401 -10.19 -16.32 -17.45
C THR A 401 -10.41 -15.73 -18.84
N GLU A 402 -11.29 -14.73 -18.95
CA GLU A 402 -11.57 -14.04 -20.21
C GLU A 402 -10.31 -13.41 -20.81
N LEU A 403 -9.45 -12.79 -19.99
CA LEU A 403 -8.17 -12.26 -20.44
C LEU A 403 -7.28 -13.34 -21.06
N GLY A 404 -7.25 -14.55 -20.50
CA GLY A 404 -6.50 -15.67 -21.08
C GLY A 404 -7.01 -16.05 -22.47
N GLU A 405 -8.33 -16.11 -22.64
CA GLU A 405 -8.95 -16.37 -23.95
C GLU A 405 -8.66 -15.25 -24.97
N GLN A 406 -8.72 -13.99 -24.54
CA GLN A 406 -8.41 -12.84 -25.37
C GLN A 406 -6.94 -12.83 -25.81
N VAL A 407 -6.00 -13.12 -24.90
CA VAL A 407 -4.56 -13.18 -25.22
C VAL A 407 -4.25 -14.33 -26.17
N ALA A 408 -4.88 -15.49 -25.98
CA ALA A 408 -4.68 -16.63 -26.89
C ALA A 408 -5.13 -16.35 -28.33
N GLN A 409 -6.13 -15.47 -28.51
CA GLN A 409 -6.66 -15.08 -29.82
C GLN A 409 -6.01 -13.81 -30.38
N PHE A 410 -5.26 -13.07 -29.55
CA PHE A 410 -4.69 -11.78 -29.90
C PHE A 410 -3.70 -11.90 -31.06
N LYS A 411 -3.81 -10.96 -31.99
CA LYS A 411 -2.86 -10.79 -33.09
C LYS A 411 -2.26 -9.39 -32.99
N ARG A 412 -0.94 -9.34 -32.84
CA ARG A 412 -0.22 -8.08 -32.79
C ARG A 412 -0.50 -7.23 -34.04
N PRO A 413 -0.83 -5.94 -33.90
CA PRO A 413 -1.07 -5.06 -35.04
C PRO A 413 0.10 -5.02 -36.02
N ALA A 414 -0.19 -5.04 -37.32
CA ALA A 414 0.83 -5.13 -38.37
C ALA A 414 1.85 -3.98 -38.32
N HIS A 415 1.40 -2.77 -37.98
CA HIS A 415 2.29 -1.61 -37.84
C HIS A 415 3.25 -1.73 -36.64
N GLU A 416 2.88 -2.43 -35.58
CA GLU A 416 3.76 -2.69 -34.43
C GLU A 416 4.75 -3.81 -34.72
N VAL A 417 4.36 -4.79 -35.54
CA VAL A 417 5.26 -5.86 -36.01
C VAL A 417 6.35 -5.28 -36.92
N ALA A 418 5.99 -4.34 -37.80
CA ALA A 418 6.94 -3.64 -38.67
C ALA A 418 7.77 -2.56 -37.95
N GLY A 419 7.38 -2.20 -36.72
CA GLY A 419 8.02 -1.15 -35.92
C GLY A 419 9.28 -1.61 -35.19
N ARG A 420 9.82 -0.71 -34.36
CA ARG A 420 10.98 -0.99 -33.51
C ARG A 420 10.68 -2.12 -32.53
N ALA A 421 11.63 -3.04 -32.35
CA ALA A 421 11.55 -4.09 -31.32
C ALA A 421 11.34 -3.47 -29.94
N ARG A 422 10.55 -4.13 -29.09
CA ARG A 422 10.23 -3.63 -27.74
C ARG A 422 11.43 -3.84 -26.80
N PRO A 423 11.62 -2.99 -25.77
CA PRO A 423 12.63 -3.25 -24.75
C PRO A 423 12.40 -4.60 -24.06
N PRO A 424 13.48 -5.33 -23.68
CA PRO A 424 13.35 -6.57 -22.93
C PRO A 424 12.84 -6.31 -21.51
N VAL A 425 12.01 -7.23 -21.00
CA VAL A 425 11.52 -7.27 -19.63
C VAL A 425 12.17 -8.45 -18.91
N TYR A 426 12.87 -8.16 -17.83
CA TYR A 426 13.64 -9.09 -17.02
C TYR A 426 12.86 -9.47 -15.75
N PHE A 427 12.54 -10.75 -15.64
CA PHE A 427 11.95 -11.37 -14.45
C PHE A 427 13.08 -11.89 -13.56
N LEU A 428 13.28 -11.27 -12.39
CA LEU A 428 14.46 -11.48 -11.56
C LEU A 428 14.30 -12.56 -10.48
N SER A 429 13.07 -12.98 -10.19
CA SER A 429 12.78 -13.81 -9.01
C SER A 429 11.53 -14.67 -9.13
N GLU A 430 11.09 -14.97 -10.35
CA GLU A 430 9.94 -15.84 -10.58
C GLU A 430 10.26 -17.27 -10.13
N MET A 431 9.28 -17.92 -9.47
CA MET A 431 9.39 -19.30 -9.04
C MET A 431 8.82 -20.23 -10.11
N LEU A 432 9.69 -20.89 -10.87
CA LEU A 432 9.34 -21.83 -11.93
C LEU A 432 9.53 -23.29 -11.49
N SER A 433 9.08 -23.63 -10.27
CA SER A 433 9.18 -25.01 -9.76
C SER A 433 8.09 -25.95 -10.30
N ASP A 434 7.05 -25.39 -10.91
CA ASP A 434 5.99 -26.14 -11.58
C ASP A 434 6.43 -26.43 -13.04
N PRO A 435 6.47 -27.69 -13.48
CA PRO A 435 6.93 -28.05 -14.82
C PRO A 435 6.14 -27.40 -15.97
N GLU A 436 4.83 -27.16 -15.79
CA GLU A 436 4.00 -26.53 -16.83
C GLU A 436 4.30 -25.02 -16.92
N LEU A 437 4.54 -24.36 -15.78
CA LEU A 437 4.95 -22.95 -15.76
C LEU A 437 6.36 -22.75 -16.28
N GLU A 438 7.29 -23.66 -15.96
CA GLU A 438 8.64 -23.65 -16.51
C GLU A 438 8.61 -23.83 -18.04
N LYS A 439 7.84 -24.80 -18.52
CA LYS A 439 7.63 -25.02 -19.96
C LYS A 439 7.00 -23.79 -20.63
N LEU A 440 5.97 -23.19 -20.01
CA LEU A 440 5.35 -21.98 -20.53
C LEU A 440 6.37 -20.83 -20.65
N ALA A 441 7.15 -20.57 -19.61
CA ALA A 441 8.19 -19.54 -19.62
C ALA A 441 9.17 -19.75 -20.78
N ASN A 442 9.74 -20.95 -20.91
CA ASN A 442 10.68 -21.29 -21.99
C ASN A 442 10.05 -21.16 -23.40
N ASP A 443 8.80 -21.61 -23.56
CA ASP A 443 8.06 -21.50 -24.82
C ASP A 443 7.82 -20.02 -25.20
N LEU A 444 7.58 -19.14 -24.21
CA LEU A 444 7.36 -17.70 -24.43
C LEU A 444 8.66 -16.96 -24.76
N GLU A 445 9.75 -17.22 -24.03
CA GLU A 445 11.07 -16.64 -24.33
C GLU A 445 11.55 -16.97 -25.74
N THR A 446 11.38 -18.24 -26.14
CA THR A 446 11.76 -18.71 -27.49
C THR A 446 10.97 -17.98 -28.58
N LYS A 447 9.68 -17.69 -28.33
CA LYS A 447 8.80 -16.99 -29.28
C LYS A 447 9.08 -15.50 -29.33
N ASN A 448 9.42 -14.88 -28.20
CA ASN A 448 9.68 -13.45 -28.12
C ASN A 448 10.80 -13.14 -27.11
N PRO A 449 12.01 -12.76 -27.58
CA PRO A 449 13.14 -12.48 -26.70
C PRO A 449 12.99 -11.20 -25.87
N ALA A 450 11.88 -10.46 -26.03
CA ALA A 450 11.54 -9.33 -25.18
C ALA A 450 11.05 -9.75 -23.78
N ILE A 451 10.77 -11.04 -23.53
CA ILE A 451 10.58 -11.57 -22.18
C ILE A 451 11.77 -12.43 -21.81
N GLN A 452 12.36 -12.20 -20.63
CA GLN A 452 13.55 -12.92 -20.15
C GLN A 452 13.41 -13.22 -18.65
N PHE A 453 13.47 -14.49 -18.28
CA PHE A 453 13.52 -15.01 -16.92
C PHE A 453 14.97 -15.27 -16.56
N LEU A 454 15.43 -14.66 -15.47
CA LEU A 454 16.77 -14.91 -14.95
C LEU A 454 16.71 -15.98 -13.87
N GLY A 455 17.73 -16.83 -13.84
CA GLY A 455 17.97 -17.75 -12.74
C GLY A 455 18.09 -16.98 -11.42
N SER A 456 17.29 -17.35 -10.41
CA SER A 456 17.27 -16.67 -9.12
C SER A 456 17.76 -17.59 -8.01
N LYS A 457 18.57 -17.06 -7.08
CA LYS A 457 19.03 -17.81 -5.91
C LYS A 457 18.89 -16.99 -4.63
N TYR A 458 17.97 -17.42 -3.77
CA TYR A 458 17.93 -16.98 -2.39
C TYR A 458 18.90 -17.81 -1.54
N THR A 459 19.73 -17.14 -0.75
CA THR A 459 20.69 -17.76 0.16
C THR A 459 20.95 -16.83 1.33
N ASN A 460 21.20 -17.39 2.52
CA ASN A 460 21.71 -16.63 3.65
C ASN A 460 23.25 -16.66 3.75
N LYS A 461 23.94 -17.32 2.81
CA LYS A 461 25.40 -17.42 2.78
C LYS A 461 26.01 -16.22 2.06
N VAL A 462 27.05 -15.66 2.66
CA VAL A 462 27.83 -14.51 2.15
C VAL A 462 29.32 -14.83 2.23
N GLN A 463 30.18 -14.01 1.63
CA GLN A 463 31.62 -14.28 1.63
C GLN A 463 32.18 -14.17 3.06
N TYR A 464 32.91 -15.19 3.48
CA TYR A 464 33.55 -15.29 4.77
C TYR A 464 34.54 -14.12 4.97
N PRO A 465 34.32 -13.20 5.92
CA PRO A 465 35.09 -11.95 6.04
C PRO A 465 36.60 -12.13 6.11
N GLU A 466 37.07 -13.17 6.80
CA GLU A 466 38.49 -13.46 6.99
C GLU A 466 39.14 -13.99 5.71
N SER A 467 38.37 -14.54 4.75
CA SER A 467 38.94 -15.07 3.50
C SER A 467 39.46 -13.98 2.56
N TRP A 468 39.03 -12.73 2.76
CA TRP A 468 39.40 -11.58 1.93
C TRP A 468 39.86 -10.38 2.78
N ASP A 469 40.16 -10.65 4.05
CA ASP A 469 40.67 -9.66 5.00
C ASP A 469 39.79 -8.39 5.07
N ARG A 470 38.48 -8.58 5.21
CA ARG A 470 37.48 -7.50 5.13
C ARG A 470 37.82 -6.29 5.99
N SER A 471 38.31 -6.50 7.20
CA SER A 471 38.65 -5.43 8.15
C SER A 471 39.80 -4.55 7.67
N ASN A 472 40.71 -5.07 6.85
CA ASN A 472 41.79 -4.30 6.26
C ASN A 472 41.44 -3.76 4.87
N VAL A 473 40.57 -4.42 4.10
CA VAL A 473 40.14 -3.95 2.77
C VAL A 473 39.09 -2.84 2.88
N VAL A 474 38.08 -3.02 3.73
CA VAL A 474 37.04 -2.02 4.00
C VAL A 474 37.58 -1.04 5.04
N LYS A 475 38.13 0.09 4.58
CA LYS A 475 38.76 1.09 5.47
C LYS A 475 37.77 1.90 6.31
N ASN A 476 36.50 1.93 5.91
CA ASN A 476 35.46 2.55 6.73
C ASN A 476 35.17 1.70 7.98
N GLU A 477 35.36 2.26 9.17
CA GLU A 477 35.26 1.52 10.43
C GLU A 477 33.86 0.92 10.69
N LEU A 478 32.81 1.65 10.32
CA LEU A 478 31.43 1.19 10.47
C LEU A 478 31.17 -0.02 9.58
N TYR A 479 31.42 0.11 8.28
CA TYR A 479 31.14 -0.94 7.30
C TYR A 479 32.13 -2.11 7.33
N ALA A 480 33.33 -1.94 7.89
CA ALA A 480 34.23 -3.05 8.20
C ALA A 480 33.57 -4.05 9.17
N LYS A 481 32.82 -3.53 10.15
CA LYS A 481 32.21 -4.29 11.25
C LYS A 481 30.72 -4.61 11.03
N LYS A 482 30.01 -3.83 10.21
CA LYS A 482 28.58 -4.00 9.96
C LYS A 482 28.28 -5.38 9.35
N ARG A 483 27.24 -6.04 9.85
CA ARG A 483 26.78 -7.37 9.38
C ARG A 483 25.27 -7.39 9.34
N ASP A 484 24.71 -7.99 8.30
CA ASP A 484 23.26 -8.24 8.24
C ASP A 484 22.93 -9.49 9.05
N SER A 485 22.19 -9.34 10.15
CA SER A 485 21.91 -10.44 11.08
C SER A 485 21.13 -11.62 10.47
N ARG A 486 20.60 -11.48 9.24
CA ARG A 486 19.91 -12.55 8.52
C ARG A 486 20.86 -13.48 7.78
N HIS A 487 22.15 -13.13 7.67
CA HIS A 487 23.15 -13.85 6.89
C HIS A 487 24.22 -14.49 7.77
N ASP A 488 24.80 -15.57 7.27
CA ASP A 488 25.86 -16.34 7.93
C ASP A 488 27.24 -15.92 7.41
N TYR A 489 28.01 -15.29 8.29
CA TYR A 489 29.37 -14.81 8.05
C TYR A 489 30.44 -15.71 8.67
N GLN A 490 30.07 -16.88 9.20
CA GLN A 490 30.97 -17.72 9.99
C GLN A 490 31.35 -19.03 9.27
N ASP A 491 30.93 -19.19 8.01
CA ASP A 491 31.20 -20.39 7.22
C ASP A 491 32.51 -20.24 6.42
N PRO A 492 33.65 -20.80 6.86
CA PRO A 492 34.95 -20.61 6.19
C PRO A 492 35.02 -21.23 4.80
N ARG A 493 34.05 -22.08 4.42
CA ARG A 493 33.95 -22.62 3.06
C ARG A 493 33.48 -21.57 2.06
N MET A 494 32.85 -20.48 2.52
CA MET A 494 32.39 -19.38 1.69
C MET A 494 33.51 -18.37 1.39
N ASN A 495 34.68 -18.86 0.99
CA ASN A 495 35.69 -18.04 0.33
C ASN A 495 35.24 -17.71 -1.13
N GLN A 496 36.09 -17.06 -1.94
CA GLN A 496 35.73 -16.70 -3.32
C GLN A 496 35.24 -17.91 -4.14
N ASP A 497 35.98 -19.03 -4.13
CA ASP A 497 35.58 -20.26 -4.83
C ASP A 497 34.26 -20.84 -4.29
N GLY A 498 34.06 -20.80 -2.98
CA GLY A 498 32.80 -21.20 -2.35
C GLY A 498 31.60 -20.40 -2.84
N ILE A 499 31.75 -19.08 -2.97
CA ILE A 499 30.72 -18.19 -3.51
C ILE A 499 30.49 -18.44 -5.00
N LEU A 500 31.55 -18.58 -5.79
CA LEU A 500 31.45 -18.91 -7.22
C LEU A 500 30.72 -20.25 -7.44
N ASN A 501 31.00 -21.26 -6.61
CA ASN A 501 30.30 -22.54 -6.66
C ASN A 501 28.85 -22.42 -6.19
N LEU A 502 28.59 -21.60 -5.17
CA LEU A 502 27.24 -21.36 -4.66
C LEU A 502 26.33 -20.80 -5.77
N PHE A 503 26.79 -19.81 -6.53
CA PHE A 503 25.99 -19.21 -7.61
C PHE A 503 26.16 -19.89 -8.96
N GLY A 504 27.21 -20.72 -9.13
CA GLY A 504 27.57 -21.35 -10.40
C GLY A 504 26.42 -22.14 -11.04
N SER A 505 25.70 -22.96 -10.28
CA SER A 505 24.56 -23.71 -10.83
C SER A 505 23.44 -22.82 -11.36
N THR A 506 23.25 -21.64 -10.76
CA THR A 506 22.22 -20.68 -11.17
C THR A 506 22.67 -19.89 -12.39
N ILE A 507 23.93 -19.45 -12.41
CA ILE A 507 24.51 -18.69 -13.55
C ILE A 507 24.69 -19.58 -14.78
N ASP A 508 25.19 -20.80 -14.59
CA ASP A 508 25.50 -21.69 -15.70
C ASP A 508 24.24 -22.42 -16.21
N GLY A 509 23.28 -22.69 -15.32
CA GLY A 509 22.08 -23.46 -15.61
C GLY A 509 20.96 -22.70 -16.33
N ASP A 510 21.04 -21.37 -16.41
CA ASP A 510 20.05 -20.52 -17.06
C ASP A 510 20.66 -19.81 -18.28
N GLU A 511 19.95 -19.79 -19.42
CA GLU A 511 20.47 -19.21 -20.67
C GLU A 511 20.52 -17.69 -20.66
N GLN A 512 19.63 -17.03 -19.91
CA GLN A 512 19.57 -15.56 -19.83
C GLN A 512 20.55 -15.02 -18.78
N GLY A 513 20.84 -15.81 -17.74
CA GLY A 513 21.81 -15.51 -16.70
C GLY A 513 21.19 -15.54 -15.31
N ALA A 514 21.60 -14.64 -14.41
CA ALA A 514 21.17 -14.74 -13.01
C ALA A 514 20.92 -13.41 -12.30
N ALA A 515 19.99 -13.43 -11.36
CA ALA A 515 19.75 -12.37 -10.40
C ALA A 515 19.90 -12.88 -8.95
N TYR A 516 20.58 -12.11 -8.11
CA TYR A 516 20.84 -12.48 -6.72
C TYR A 516 21.16 -11.25 -5.87
N TRP A 517 21.08 -11.39 -4.54
CA TRP A 517 21.41 -10.30 -3.63
C TRP A 517 22.92 -10.04 -3.64
N GLY A 518 23.30 -8.82 -3.99
CA GLY A 518 24.67 -8.34 -3.93
C GLY A 518 25.04 -7.73 -2.58
N GLY A 519 24.07 -7.34 -1.77
CA GLY A 519 24.27 -6.68 -0.47
C GLY A 519 22.94 -6.16 0.08
N HIS A 520 22.99 -5.44 1.21
CA HIS A 520 21.83 -4.85 1.88
C HIS A 520 22.22 -3.56 2.63
N GLY A 521 21.29 -2.67 2.97
CA GLY A 521 21.59 -1.42 3.73
C GLY A 521 22.31 -1.64 5.06
N ASN A 522 22.05 -2.81 5.65
CA ASN A 522 22.70 -3.28 6.86
C ASN A 522 24.10 -3.85 6.60
N ASP A 523 24.39 -4.33 5.39
CA ASP A 523 25.73 -4.71 4.96
C ASP A 523 25.82 -4.74 3.41
N PRO A 524 26.40 -3.71 2.78
CA PRO A 524 26.57 -3.67 1.33
C PRO A 524 27.66 -4.64 0.85
N PHE A 525 28.54 -5.12 1.72
CA PHE A 525 29.70 -5.98 1.38
C PHE A 525 29.44 -7.45 1.71
N PHE A 526 28.38 -8.03 1.17
CA PHE A 526 28.21 -9.49 1.17
C PHE A 526 29.38 -10.19 0.47
N PHE A 527 29.96 -9.54 -0.55
CA PHE A 527 31.10 -10.03 -1.32
C PHE A 527 32.14 -8.91 -1.50
N SER A 528 33.42 -9.29 -1.57
CA SER A 528 34.51 -8.42 -2.00
C SER A 528 34.32 -7.98 -3.46
N LEU A 529 34.97 -6.90 -3.88
CA LEU A 529 34.94 -6.48 -5.31
C LEU A 529 35.48 -7.57 -6.23
N GLU A 530 36.56 -8.27 -5.83
CA GLU A 530 37.14 -9.37 -6.60
C GLU A 530 36.12 -10.49 -6.85
N THR A 531 35.41 -10.93 -5.80
CA THR A 531 34.38 -11.97 -5.93
C THR A 531 33.22 -11.50 -6.82
N ARG A 532 32.83 -10.22 -6.73
CA ARG A 532 31.79 -9.64 -7.60
C ARG A 532 32.22 -9.68 -9.06
N TYR A 533 33.45 -9.27 -9.34
CA TYR A 533 34.00 -9.30 -10.70
C TYR A 533 34.04 -10.72 -11.24
N ALA A 534 34.49 -11.68 -10.44
CA ALA A 534 34.53 -13.09 -10.82
C ALA A 534 33.14 -13.68 -11.11
N LEU A 535 32.11 -13.29 -10.35
CA LEU A 535 30.72 -13.70 -10.62
C LEU A 535 30.19 -13.10 -11.94
N VAL A 536 30.47 -11.82 -12.21
CA VAL A 536 30.11 -11.17 -13.47
C VAL A 536 30.83 -11.82 -14.65
N ASP A 537 32.14 -12.06 -14.52
CA ASP A 537 32.95 -12.67 -15.58
C ASP A 537 32.54 -14.12 -15.85
N ARG A 538 32.14 -14.89 -14.84
CA ARG A 538 31.60 -16.25 -15.05
C ARG A 538 30.41 -16.23 -15.99
N ALA A 539 29.46 -15.32 -15.76
CA ALA A 539 28.29 -15.18 -16.62
C ALA A 539 28.66 -14.63 -18.00
N TYR A 540 29.44 -13.55 -18.06
CA TYR A 540 29.80 -12.89 -19.31
C TYR A 540 30.64 -13.77 -20.22
N ASN A 541 31.61 -14.50 -19.68
CA ASN A 541 32.45 -15.43 -20.47
C ASN A 541 31.68 -16.68 -20.89
N ASN A 542 30.59 -17.02 -20.18
CA ASN A 542 29.69 -18.11 -20.54
C ASN A 542 28.57 -17.62 -21.48
N GLY A 543 28.94 -17.08 -22.65
CA GLY A 543 27.98 -16.69 -23.69
C GLY A 543 27.36 -15.30 -23.55
N GLY A 544 27.97 -14.38 -22.78
CA GLY A 544 27.48 -13.01 -22.64
C GLY A 544 26.26 -12.87 -21.72
N LYS A 545 26.01 -13.85 -20.85
CA LYS A 545 24.84 -13.91 -19.95
C LYS A 545 24.75 -12.70 -19.03
N LYS A 546 23.52 -12.36 -18.64
CA LYS A 546 23.26 -11.23 -17.76
C LYS A 546 23.53 -11.57 -16.28
N THR A 547 24.03 -10.60 -15.53
CA THR A 547 23.96 -10.63 -14.06
C THR A 547 23.24 -9.41 -13.51
N VAL A 548 22.36 -9.61 -12.54
CA VAL A 548 21.68 -8.52 -11.82
C VAL A 548 21.94 -8.69 -10.33
N GLN A 549 22.75 -7.79 -9.76
CA GLN A 549 23.00 -7.76 -8.33
C GLN A 549 22.02 -6.81 -7.65
N ILE A 550 21.18 -7.36 -6.77
CA ILE A 550 20.11 -6.66 -6.07
C ILE A 550 20.64 -6.11 -4.73
N PHE A 551 20.46 -4.82 -4.49
CA PHE A 551 20.85 -4.13 -3.26
C PHE A 551 19.63 -3.45 -2.62
N PRO A 552 19.01 -4.11 -1.63
CA PRO A 552 17.93 -3.50 -0.88
C PRO A 552 18.39 -2.48 0.15
N GLU A 553 17.53 -1.52 0.43
CA GLU A 553 17.65 -0.57 1.55
C GLU A 553 18.92 0.32 1.50
N MET A 554 19.27 0.85 0.32
CA MET A 554 20.44 1.73 0.10
C MET A 554 20.18 3.22 0.40
N GLU A 555 19.24 3.54 1.30
CA GLU A 555 18.80 4.91 1.60
C GLU A 555 19.65 5.69 2.65
N HIS A 556 20.87 5.26 2.99
CA HIS A 556 21.70 6.02 3.94
C HIS A 556 22.20 7.34 3.32
N CYS A 557 22.32 8.40 4.13
CA CYS A 557 22.71 9.74 3.70
C CYS A 557 23.68 10.34 4.71
N ASP A 558 24.86 9.74 4.79
CA ASP A 558 25.95 10.14 5.68
C ASP A 558 27.31 9.89 5.04
N ALA A 559 28.37 10.41 5.66
CA ALA A 559 29.75 10.29 5.17
C ALA A 559 30.25 8.83 5.14
N ASP A 560 29.78 7.97 6.04
CA ASP A 560 30.16 6.56 6.05
C ASP A 560 29.60 5.83 4.82
N PHE A 561 28.36 6.15 4.44
CA PHE A 561 27.74 5.58 3.25
C PHE A 561 28.28 6.19 1.95
N GLU A 562 28.62 7.49 1.93
CA GLU A 562 29.33 8.07 0.78
C GLU A 562 30.63 7.32 0.48
N TRP A 563 31.36 6.89 1.52
CA TRP A 563 32.53 6.05 1.35
C TRP A 563 32.20 4.73 0.62
N VAL A 564 31.04 4.11 0.91
CA VAL A 564 30.57 2.90 0.21
C VAL A 564 30.29 3.19 -1.27
N VAL A 565 29.67 4.34 -1.57
CA VAL A 565 29.42 4.76 -2.96
C VAL A 565 30.73 4.83 -3.73
N ASP A 566 31.73 5.53 -3.18
CA ASP A 566 33.05 5.72 -3.80
C ASP A 566 33.86 4.42 -3.95
N HIS A 567 33.86 3.56 -2.92
CA HIS A 567 34.81 2.45 -2.84
C HIS A 567 34.20 1.10 -3.21
N MET A 568 32.89 1.04 -3.41
CA MET A 568 32.20 -0.18 -3.86
C MET A 568 31.39 0.08 -5.12
N PHE A 569 30.44 1.03 -5.10
CA PHE A 569 29.51 1.19 -6.20
C PHE A 569 30.15 1.81 -7.44
N GLU A 570 31.00 2.83 -7.30
CA GLU A 570 31.71 3.42 -8.44
C GLU A 570 32.60 2.40 -9.18
N PRO A 571 33.58 1.73 -8.52
CA PRO A 571 34.44 0.77 -9.22
C PRO A 571 33.67 -0.43 -9.75
N PHE A 572 32.60 -0.87 -9.06
CA PHE A 572 31.78 -1.95 -9.56
C PHE A 572 30.94 -1.54 -10.78
N ALA A 573 30.40 -0.32 -10.78
CA ALA A 573 29.66 0.21 -11.93
C ALA A 573 30.58 0.36 -13.16
N GLU A 574 31.80 0.85 -12.95
CA GLU A 574 32.82 0.90 -13.99
C GLU A 574 33.10 -0.50 -14.56
N TYR A 575 33.28 -1.49 -13.69
CA TYR A 575 33.50 -2.87 -14.12
C TYR A 575 32.33 -3.43 -14.95
N CYS A 576 31.10 -3.18 -14.50
CA CYS A 576 29.89 -3.60 -15.18
C CYS A 576 29.67 -2.89 -16.52
N SER A 577 30.19 -1.67 -16.74
CA SER A 577 29.90 -0.86 -17.93
C SER A 577 30.26 -1.53 -19.27
N SER A 578 31.24 -2.44 -19.28
CA SER A 578 31.65 -3.18 -20.47
C SER A 578 31.19 -4.64 -20.48
N ARG A 579 30.26 -5.01 -19.60
CA ARG A 579 29.76 -6.37 -19.38
C ARG A 579 28.23 -6.32 -19.30
N ASN A 580 27.56 -7.45 -19.54
CA ASN A 580 26.11 -7.53 -19.45
C ASN A 580 25.66 -7.62 -17.97
N ALA A 581 25.90 -6.58 -17.18
CA ALA A 581 25.70 -6.61 -15.73
C ALA A 581 25.02 -5.34 -15.19
N ASN A 582 24.11 -5.52 -14.24
CA ASN A 582 23.32 -4.44 -13.66
C ASN A 582 23.42 -4.41 -12.13
N ILE A 583 23.43 -3.19 -11.59
CA ILE A 583 23.28 -2.90 -10.17
C ILE A 583 21.82 -2.47 -9.96
N TYR A 584 21.04 -3.35 -9.36
CA TYR A 584 19.61 -3.11 -9.10
C TYR A 584 19.45 -2.56 -7.69
N LEU A 585 19.19 -1.25 -7.60
CA LEU A 585 19.02 -0.55 -6.34
C LEU A 585 17.55 -0.56 -5.94
N ARG A 586 17.24 -1.26 -4.84
CA ARG A 586 15.88 -1.45 -4.35
C ARG A 586 15.69 -0.67 -3.06
N CYS A 587 15.37 0.62 -3.17
CA CYS A 587 15.43 1.54 -2.04
C CYS A 587 14.06 1.92 -1.48
N LYS A 588 14.03 2.32 -0.20
CA LYS A 588 12.82 2.78 0.51
C LYS A 588 12.64 4.30 0.42
N ASN A 589 11.48 4.76 0.88
CA ASN A 589 11.17 6.17 1.13
C ASN A 589 11.44 7.06 -0.11
N ILE A 590 11.94 8.26 0.08
CA ILE A 590 12.22 9.26 -0.96
C ILE A 590 13.56 9.06 -1.67
N SER A 591 14.08 7.84 -1.77
CA SER A 591 15.42 7.62 -2.31
C SER A 591 15.66 8.28 -3.68
N TRP A 592 14.64 8.23 -4.55
CA TRP A 592 14.69 8.76 -5.91
C TRP A 592 14.31 10.24 -6.04
N THR A 593 13.90 10.87 -4.95
CA THR A 593 13.47 12.29 -4.90
C THR A 593 14.17 13.08 -3.80
N GLY A 594 15.05 12.45 -3.04
CA GLY A 594 15.77 13.05 -1.92
C GLY A 594 17.18 12.50 -1.81
N ASN A 595 17.34 11.25 -1.36
CA ASN A 595 18.65 10.70 -0.98
C ASN A 595 19.71 10.81 -2.08
N VAL A 596 19.36 10.53 -3.34
CA VAL A 596 20.31 10.66 -4.46
C VAL A 596 20.77 12.11 -4.72
N TYR A 597 19.97 13.11 -4.31
CA TYR A 597 20.26 14.54 -4.46
C TYR A 597 20.99 15.14 -3.25
N GLN A 598 21.21 14.36 -2.18
CA GLN A 598 21.95 14.79 -1.01
C GLN A 598 23.38 15.18 -1.41
N LYS A 599 23.81 16.40 -1.02
CA LYS A 599 25.17 16.87 -1.27
C LYS A 599 26.19 15.93 -0.64
N SER A 600 27.32 15.80 -1.33
CA SER A 600 28.51 15.12 -0.82
C SER A 600 28.90 15.67 0.55
N PHE A 601 29.33 14.79 1.44
CA PHE A 601 29.89 15.10 2.75
C PHE A 601 31.39 15.39 2.67
N LYS A 602 32.01 15.29 1.49
CA LYS A 602 33.41 15.63 1.25
C LYS A 602 33.60 17.15 1.34
N PRO A 603 34.64 17.64 2.04
CA PRO A 603 34.92 19.07 2.13
C PRO A 603 35.07 19.72 0.75
N GLY A 604 34.27 20.76 0.49
CA GLY A 604 34.33 21.54 -0.75
C GLY A 604 33.71 20.87 -1.98
N ALA A 605 33.02 19.74 -1.82
CA ALA A 605 32.28 19.12 -2.91
C ALA A 605 30.92 19.79 -3.11
N ASP A 606 30.63 20.20 -4.35
CA ASP A 606 29.36 20.83 -4.73
C ASP A 606 28.40 19.88 -5.48
N LYS A 607 28.81 18.62 -5.65
CA LYS A 607 28.03 17.58 -6.31
C LYS A 607 27.30 16.67 -5.30
N PRO A 608 26.22 15.99 -5.70
CA PRO A 608 25.56 14.98 -4.87
C PRO A 608 26.49 13.80 -4.54
N MET A 609 26.27 13.13 -3.41
CA MET A 609 27.03 11.91 -3.07
C MET A 609 26.83 10.78 -4.10
N TRP A 610 25.67 10.77 -4.76
CA TRP A 610 25.33 9.84 -5.85
C TRP A 610 25.57 10.45 -7.24
N ASP A 611 26.57 11.34 -7.40
CA ASP A 611 26.90 11.95 -8.71
C ASP A 611 27.22 10.91 -9.79
N ILE A 612 27.86 9.79 -9.44
CA ILE A 612 28.13 8.67 -10.36
C ILE A 612 26.86 8.09 -11.01
N PHE A 613 25.73 8.23 -10.31
CA PHE A 613 24.40 7.79 -10.74
C PHE A 613 23.66 8.94 -11.43
N LEU A 614 23.56 10.10 -10.78
CA LEU A 614 22.81 11.25 -11.30
C LEU A 614 23.41 11.85 -12.56
N SER A 615 24.73 11.77 -12.76
CA SER A 615 25.40 12.27 -13.98
C SER A 615 25.04 11.50 -15.24
N GLY A 616 24.54 10.26 -15.11
CA GLY A 616 24.32 9.33 -16.23
C GLY A 616 25.59 8.66 -16.74
N LYS A 617 26.74 8.82 -16.06
CA LYS A 617 28.02 8.18 -16.44
C LYS A 617 27.89 6.65 -16.61
N TYR A 618 27.05 6.01 -15.79
CA TYR A 618 26.78 4.57 -15.82
C TYR A 618 25.29 4.25 -16.04
N ALA A 619 24.64 5.00 -16.94
CA ALA A 619 23.20 4.92 -17.18
C ALA A 619 22.69 3.50 -17.56
N ASP A 620 23.52 2.68 -18.20
CA ASP A 620 23.18 1.30 -18.57
C ASP A 620 23.37 0.28 -17.43
N VAL A 621 24.06 0.66 -16.36
CA VAL A 621 24.41 -0.26 -15.26
C VAL A 621 23.41 -0.16 -14.14
N PHE A 622 23.11 1.04 -13.67
CA PHE A 622 22.22 1.24 -12.53
C PHE A 622 20.74 1.13 -12.93
N VAL A 623 20.00 0.36 -12.15
CA VAL A 623 18.55 0.20 -12.31
C VAL A 623 17.88 0.62 -11.00
N PRO A 624 17.27 1.82 -10.91
CA PRO A 624 16.54 2.25 -9.74
C PRO A 624 15.21 1.52 -9.67
N SER A 625 14.88 1.05 -8.47
CA SER A 625 13.64 0.34 -8.16
C SER A 625 13.18 0.66 -6.74
N MET A 626 12.09 0.04 -6.33
CA MET A 626 11.35 0.43 -5.13
C MET A 626 11.27 -0.68 -4.07
N GLU A 627 11.30 -0.27 -2.81
CA GLU A 627 10.91 -1.06 -1.65
C GLU A 627 9.83 -0.32 -0.87
N GLU A 628 8.60 -0.34 -1.37
CA GLU A 628 7.49 0.50 -0.88
C GLU A 628 6.71 -0.14 0.28
N THR A 629 7.41 -0.93 1.09
CA THR A 629 6.83 -1.55 2.29
C THR A 629 6.68 -0.46 3.36
N THR A 630 5.47 -0.23 3.89
CA THR A 630 5.19 0.89 4.82
C THR A 630 5.19 2.28 4.18
N ASP A 631 5.37 2.37 2.86
CA ASP A 631 5.31 3.64 2.14
C ASP A 631 3.86 4.14 2.03
N LYS A 632 3.71 5.43 1.72
CA LYS A 632 2.46 6.17 1.53
C LYS A 632 2.55 7.14 0.34
N THR A 633 3.64 7.08 -0.41
CA THR A 633 4.05 8.07 -1.42
C THR A 633 4.53 7.43 -2.73
N MET A 634 3.94 6.29 -3.09
CA MET A 634 4.30 5.49 -4.27
C MET A 634 4.24 6.32 -5.56
N GLU A 635 3.33 7.29 -5.65
CA GLU A 635 3.20 8.22 -6.77
C GLU A 635 4.43 9.12 -6.95
N ILE A 636 5.06 9.52 -5.84
CA ILE A 636 6.29 10.32 -5.83
C ILE A 636 7.47 9.45 -6.26
N SER A 637 7.55 8.22 -5.75
CA SER A 637 8.55 7.22 -6.16
C SER A 637 8.48 6.87 -7.66
N LEU A 638 7.26 6.72 -8.21
CA LEU A 638 7.06 6.54 -9.65
C LEU A 638 7.55 7.76 -10.44
N ALA A 639 7.14 8.97 -10.06
CA ALA A 639 7.56 10.21 -10.72
C ALA A 639 9.07 10.44 -10.66
N GLY A 640 9.73 10.09 -9.55
CA GLY A 640 11.18 10.15 -9.38
C GLY A 640 11.93 9.16 -10.27
N ARG A 641 11.52 7.88 -10.30
CA ARG A 641 12.15 6.88 -11.18
C ARG A 641 11.96 7.19 -12.66
N MET A 642 10.75 7.60 -13.05
CA MET A 642 10.48 8.04 -14.41
C MET A 642 11.25 9.32 -14.76
N GLY A 643 11.46 10.25 -13.82
CA GLY A 643 12.24 11.46 -14.04
C GLY A 643 13.74 11.19 -14.17
N LEU A 644 14.29 10.27 -13.38
CA LEU A 644 15.67 9.78 -13.53
C LEU A 644 15.86 9.10 -14.90
N TRP A 645 14.92 8.25 -15.32
CA TRP A 645 14.93 7.63 -16.64
C TRP A 645 14.80 8.69 -17.75
N SER A 646 13.82 9.59 -17.67
CA SER A 646 13.57 10.62 -18.69
C SER A 646 14.74 11.59 -18.84
N SER A 647 15.43 11.93 -17.75
CA SER A 647 16.58 12.83 -17.76
C SER A 647 17.87 12.21 -18.31
N GLY A 648 17.91 10.88 -18.52
CA GLY A 648 19.11 10.17 -18.95
C GLY A 648 20.08 9.79 -17.83
N ALA A 649 19.71 10.00 -16.56
CA ALA A 649 20.51 9.49 -15.44
C ALA A 649 20.61 7.96 -15.48
N VAL A 650 19.56 7.28 -15.96
CA VAL A 650 19.53 5.84 -16.21
C VAL A 650 18.80 5.50 -17.51
N ASN A 651 19.12 4.36 -18.11
CA ASN A 651 18.48 3.89 -19.34
C ASN A 651 17.35 2.86 -19.10
N ALA A 652 17.26 2.32 -17.88
CA ALA A 652 16.18 1.46 -17.46
C ALA A 652 15.82 1.68 -15.98
N TRP A 653 14.61 1.30 -15.59
CA TRP A 653 14.16 1.30 -14.20
C TRP A 653 13.35 0.04 -13.89
N GLY A 654 13.22 -0.27 -12.60
CA GLY A 654 12.61 -1.50 -12.11
C GLY A 654 11.39 -1.27 -11.23
N THR A 655 10.66 -2.36 -10.98
CA THR A 655 9.54 -2.41 -10.05
C THR A 655 9.53 -3.72 -9.25
N ARG A 656 8.69 -3.77 -8.22
CA ARG A 656 8.57 -4.90 -7.30
C ARG A 656 7.15 -5.04 -6.80
N ALA A 657 6.65 -6.27 -6.83
CA ALA A 657 5.44 -6.68 -6.13
C ALA A 657 5.78 -7.60 -4.95
N VAL A 658 5.37 -7.23 -3.73
CA VAL A 658 5.55 -8.05 -2.52
C VAL A 658 4.34 -7.96 -1.62
N ARG A 659 4.06 -9.04 -0.86
CA ARG A 659 2.87 -9.18 -0.03
C ARG A 659 2.69 -8.04 0.98
N ASP A 660 3.76 -7.44 1.50
CA ASP A 660 3.64 -6.34 2.46
C ASP A 660 3.50 -4.94 1.84
N ASN A 661 3.40 -4.81 0.51
CA ASN A 661 3.09 -3.55 -0.16
C ASN A 661 1.77 -2.90 0.34
N PRO A 662 0.69 -3.64 0.61
CA PRO A 662 -0.57 -3.06 1.11
C PRO A 662 -0.51 -2.56 2.57
N SER A 663 0.63 -2.69 3.23
CA SER A 663 0.80 -2.31 4.64
C SER A 663 1.15 -0.81 4.77
N TYR A 664 0.16 0.09 4.65
CA TYR A 664 0.38 1.50 5.01
C TYR A 664 0.31 1.72 6.52
N ASP A 665 -0.54 0.99 7.26
CA ASP A 665 -0.63 1.04 8.72
C ASP A 665 -0.07 -0.27 9.32
N ARG A 666 1.06 -0.20 10.04
CA ARG A 666 1.68 -1.40 10.64
C ARG A 666 1.03 -1.80 11.97
N SER A 667 0.18 -0.95 12.55
CA SER A 667 -0.71 -1.33 13.64
C SER A 667 -1.96 -2.08 13.17
N ARG A 668 -2.26 -2.10 11.85
CA ARG A 668 -3.37 -2.88 11.26
C ARG A 668 -2.94 -3.58 9.96
N GLN A 669 -2.01 -4.53 10.07
CA GLN A 669 -1.38 -5.18 8.90
C GLN A 669 -2.27 -6.22 8.19
N HIS A 670 -3.28 -5.74 7.46
CA HIS A 670 -4.10 -6.55 6.57
C HIS A 670 -3.46 -6.68 5.17
N CYS A 671 -2.23 -7.18 5.13
CA CYS A 671 -1.41 -7.25 3.92
C CYS A 671 -1.09 -8.70 3.48
N ASN A 672 -2.00 -9.65 3.70
CA ASN A 672 -1.83 -11.02 3.20
C ASN A 672 -2.85 -11.34 2.10
N GLN A 673 -2.85 -10.54 1.04
CA GLN A 673 -3.70 -10.75 -0.13
C GLN A 673 -3.40 -12.11 -0.76
N MET A 674 -4.45 -12.90 -0.97
CA MET A 674 -4.36 -14.27 -1.50
C MET A 674 -4.68 -14.34 -2.99
N LEU A 675 -5.33 -13.31 -3.55
CA LEU A 675 -5.47 -13.10 -4.99
C LEU A 675 -4.55 -11.94 -5.41
N PRO A 676 -3.48 -12.18 -6.19
CA PRO A 676 -2.49 -11.16 -6.53
C PRO A 676 -2.93 -10.23 -7.69
N ASN A 677 -4.24 -9.98 -7.86
CA ASN A 677 -4.76 -9.10 -8.91
C ASN A 677 -4.20 -7.66 -8.83
N HIS A 678 -4.03 -7.17 -7.61
CA HIS A 678 -3.40 -5.89 -7.31
C HIS A 678 -1.93 -5.83 -7.80
N PHE A 679 -1.19 -6.93 -7.73
CA PHE A 679 0.14 -7.01 -8.33
C PHE A 679 0.09 -6.99 -9.85
N LEU A 680 -0.83 -7.77 -10.43
CA LEU A 680 -1.00 -7.84 -11.88
C LEU A 680 -1.28 -6.44 -12.48
N THR A 681 -2.27 -5.74 -11.94
CA THR A 681 -2.65 -4.38 -12.38
C THR A 681 -1.50 -3.38 -12.19
N ASN A 682 -0.81 -3.42 -11.04
CA ASN A 682 0.36 -2.57 -10.79
C ASN A 682 1.50 -2.82 -11.80
N LEU A 683 1.81 -4.08 -12.07
CA LEU A 683 2.87 -4.45 -13.01
C LEU A 683 2.51 -4.04 -14.45
N VAL A 684 1.26 -4.22 -14.88
CA VAL A 684 0.78 -3.72 -16.18
C VAL A 684 0.94 -2.21 -16.30
N PHE A 685 0.60 -1.46 -15.25
CA PHE A 685 0.75 -0.01 -15.21
C PHE A 685 2.22 0.43 -15.28
N HIS A 686 3.11 -0.19 -14.49
CA HIS A 686 4.54 0.16 -14.47
C HIS A 686 5.25 -0.22 -15.77
N LEU A 687 4.96 -1.40 -16.33
CA LEU A 687 5.52 -1.84 -17.62
C LEU A 687 5.06 -0.94 -18.77
N SER A 688 3.80 -0.50 -18.76
CA SER A 688 3.31 0.48 -19.73
C SER A 688 4.03 1.83 -19.59
N ASN A 689 4.52 2.18 -18.39
CA ASN A 689 5.38 3.35 -18.14
C ASN A 689 6.88 3.10 -18.43
N GLY A 690 7.24 1.95 -19.02
CA GLY A 690 8.61 1.66 -19.46
C GLY A 690 9.50 0.95 -18.43
N ALA A 691 8.94 0.43 -17.33
CA ALA A 691 9.70 -0.44 -16.42
C ALA A 691 10.18 -1.70 -17.17
N GLN A 692 11.37 -2.20 -16.83
CA GLN A 692 11.98 -3.37 -17.50
C GLN A 692 12.43 -4.46 -16.53
N TYR A 693 12.65 -4.14 -15.25
CA TYR A 693 13.22 -5.10 -14.30
C TYR A 693 12.24 -5.40 -13.16
N LEU A 694 11.83 -6.66 -13.01
CA LEU A 694 10.78 -7.09 -12.09
C LEU A 694 11.34 -7.99 -10.98
N ASN A 695 11.40 -7.49 -9.75
CA ASN A 695 11.80 -8.28 -8.57
C ASN A 695 10.60 -8.65 -7.69
N ASN A 696 9.76 -9.58 -8.16
CA ASN A 696 8.50 -9.94 -7.51
C ASN A 696 8.62 -11.10 -6.53
N PHE A 697 7.73 -11.14 -5.55
CA PHE A 697 7.49 -12.31 -4.69
C PHE A 697 6.41 -13.18 -5.32
N ALA A 698 6.71 -14.47 -5.52
CA ALA A 698 5.73 -15.44 -6.00
C ALA A 698 4.59 -15.59 -4.98
N VAL A 699 3.36 -15.29 -5.40
CA VAL A 699 2.13 -15.49 -4.62
C VAL A 699 1.32 -16.63 -5.22
N ASP A 700 0.89 -16.45 -6.47
CA ASP A 700 0.16 -17.41 -7.29
C ASP A 700 0.67 -17.23 -8.73
N GLN A 701 1.61 -18.07 -9.13
CA GLN A 701 2.31 -17.92 -10.42
C GLN A 701 1.43 -18.29 -11.61
N GLU A 702 0.48 -19.20 -11.42
CA GLU A 702 -0.50 -19.54 -12.45
C GLU A 702 -1.43 -18.34 -12.71
N TYR A 703 -1.88 -17.66 -11.66
CA TYR A 703 -2.64 -16.44 -11.83
C TYR A 703 -1.81 -15.36 -12.53
N MET A 704 -0.55 -15.17 -12.11
CA MET A 704 0.35 -14.12 -12.62
C MET A 704 0.91 -14.38 -14.02
N SER A 705 0.89 -15.62 -14.52
CA SER A 705 1.48 -15.98 -15.82
C SER A 705 0.84 -15.26 -17.01
N ILE A 706 -0.39 -14.74 -16.88
CA ILE A 706 -1.00 -13.88 -17.90
C ILE A 706 -0.16 -12.66 -18.22
N LEU A 707 0.58 -12.14 -17.24
CA LEU A 707 1.50 -11.03 -17.48
C LEU A 707 2.59 -11.43 -18.48
N TRP A 708 3.09 -12.67 -18.37
CA TRP A 708 4.12 -13.20 -19.25
C TRP A 708 3.59 -13.32 -20.68
N GLU A 709 2.38 -13.86 -20.83
CA GLU A 709 1.70 -14.01 -22.12
C GLU A 709 1.37 -12.66 -22.77
N LEU A 710 0.95 -11.67 -21.97
CA LEU A 710 0.66 -10.30 -22.41
C LEU A 710 1.92 -9.61 -22.98
N ILE A 711 3.07 -9.76 -22.31
CA ILE A 711 4.35 -9.22 -22.78
C ILE A 711 4.81 -9.96 -24.04
N ALA A 712 4.82 -11.28 -23.99
CA ALA A 712 5.32 -12.13 -25.07
C ALA A 712 4.51 -11.97 -26.36
N SER A 713 3.20 -11.79 -26.27
CA SER A 713 2.33 -11.54 -27.43
C SER A 713 2.44 -10.10 -27.97
N GLY A 714 2.94 -9.16 -27.17
CA GLY A 714 2.94 -7.72 -27.47
C GLY A 714 1.60 -7.02 -27.24
N ALA A 715 0.63 -7.72 -26.64
CA ALA A 715 -0.64 -7.12 -26.19
C ALA A 715 -0.36 -5.98 -25.20
N LEU A 716 0.44 -6.26 -24.18
CA LEU A 716 1.01 -5.23 -23.31
C LEU A 716 2.16 -4.53 -24.03
N TYR A 717 1.97 -3.25 -24.30
CA TYR A 717 2.96 -2.44 -24.99
C TYR A 717 3.94 -1.82 -24.00
N VAL A 718 5.19 -2.28 -24.03
CA VAL A 718 6.30 -1.67 -23.27
C VAL A 718 6.99 -0.64 -24.18
N PRO A 719 6.89 0.67 -23.89
CA PRO A 719 7.40 1.70 -24.77
C PRO A 719 8.90 1.94 -24.57
N HIS A 720 9.55 2.42 -25.63
CA HIS A 720 10.80 3.17 -25.48
C HIS A 720 10.51 4.54 -24.88
N ARG A 721 11.52 5.14 -24.25
CA ARG A 721 11.41 6.46 -23.59
C ARG A 721 10.93 7.55 -24.53
N ASP A 722 11.40 7.53 -25.77
CA ASP A 722 11.07 8.48 -26.84
C ASP A 722 9.69 8.24 -27.49
N GLU A 723 8.95 7.21 -27.06
CA GLU A 723 7.58 6.94 -27.53
C GLU A 723 6.52 7.46 -26.53
N MET A 724 6.90 7.83 -25.31
CA MET A 724 5.97 8.23 -24.24
C MET A 724 5.25 9.55 -24.54
N LEU A 725 3.94 9.60 -24.31
CA LEU A 725 3.07 10.75 -24.60
C LEU A 725 2.11 11.11 -23.44
N SER A 726 2.27 10.47 -22.28
CA SER A 726 1.50 10.73 -21.05
C SER A 726 2.31 11.43 -19.95
N ILE A 727 3.39 12.13 -20.31
CA ILE A 727 4.21 12.94 -19.40
C ILE A 727 3.70 14.38 -19.48
N ASN A 728 3.45 15.04 -18.35
CA ASN A 728 3.12 16.46 -18.37
C ASN A 728 4.36 17.28 -18.78
N PRO A 729 4.25 18.32 -19.62
CA PRO A 729 5.41 19.14 -19.97
C PRO A 729 6.02 19.92 -18.79
N VAL A 730 5.31 20.03 -17.67
CA VAL A 730 5.84 20.55 -16.41
C VAL A 730 6.53 19.43 -15.63
N HIS A 731 7.71 19.72 -15.09
CA HIS A 731 8.42 18.84 -14.16
C HIS A 731 9.01 19.65 -12.99
N LEU A 732 9.21 18.95 -11.86
CA LEU A 732 9.86 19.50 -10.67
C LEU A 732 11.28 18.95 -10.59
N SER A 733 12.27 19.83 -10.62
CA SER A 733 13.66 19.44 -10.45
C SER A 733 14.11 19.58 -9.01
N MET A 734 14.74 18.53 -8.49
CA MET A 734 15.29 18.49 -7.14
C MET A 734 16.66 19.16 -7.10
N THR A 735 16.79 20.14 -6.21
CA THR A 735 18.09 20.63 -5.72
C THR A 735 18.54 19.81 -4.51
N THR A 736 19.54 20.29 -3.77
CA THR A 736 19.91 19.69 -2.48
C THR A 736 18.68 19.67 -1.56
N PRO A 737 18.28 18.49 -1.06
CA PRO A 737 17.09 18.36 -0.24
C PRO A 737 17.20 19.13 1.08
N HIS A 738 16.09 19.71 1.53
CA HIS A 738 16.02 20.33 2.83
C HIS A 738 16.09 19.26 3.94
N PRO A 739 16.81 19.48 5.06
CA PRO A 739 16.95 18.48 6.12
C PRO A 739 15.62 18.01 6.73
N ARG A 740 14.63 18.90 6.85
CA ARG A 740 13.28 18.53 7.34
C ARG A 740 12.56 17.57 6.39
N TYR A 741 12.64 17.81 5.08
CA TYR A 741 12.06 16.93 4.08
C TYR A 741 12.69 15.53 4.16
N LEU A 742 14.02 15.45 4.25
CA LEU A 742 14.71 14.18 4.47
C LEU A 742 14.24 13.50 5.78
N HIS A 743 14.20 14.25 6.88
CA HIS A 743 13.83 13.68 8.17
C HIS A 743 12.40 13.10 8.17
N GLU A 744 11.40 13.90 7.76
CA GLU A 744 10.00 13.47 7.77
C GLU A 744 9.74 12.27 6.85
N ALA A 745 10.38 12.24 5.68
CA ALA A 745 10.21 11.14 4.75
C ALA A 745 10.86 9.82 5.19
N HIS A 746 11.85 9.87 6.09
CA HIS A 746 12.48 8.69 6.67
C HIS A 746 11.85 8.24 8.00
N GLU A 747 11.04 9.10 8.63
CA GLU A 747 10.39 8.81 9.92
C GLU A 747 9.09 7.99 9.76
N SER A 748 9.25 6.75 9.31
CA SER A 748 8.16 5.81 9.07
C SER A 748 7.81 4.94 10.29
N LYS A 749 8.47 5.13 11.45
CA LYS A 749 8.34 4.23 12.61
C LYS A 749 7.71 4.90 13.83
N TRP A 750 8.18 6.08 14.21
CA TRP A 750 7.64 6.81 15.34
C TRP A 750 6.44 7.62 14.89
N ASN A 751 5.29 7.44 15.56
CA ASN A 751 4.05 8.12 15.19
C ASN A 751 3.74 9.35 16.08
N THR A 752 4.62 9.69 17.01
CA THR A 752 4.48 10.76 17.99
C THR A 752 5.11 12.09 17.58
N CYS A 753 5.41 12.26 16.30
CA CYS A 753 6.14 13.42 15.78
C CYS A 753 5.26 14.66 15.51
N TYR A 754 3.96 14.60 15.79
CA TYR A 754 3.06 15.73 15.52
C TYR A 754 3.37 16.93 16.44
N ASP A 755 3.56 18.09 15.82
CA ASP A 755 3.56 19.39 16.48
C ASP A 755 2.74 20.38 15.64
N ALA A 756 1.65 20.88 16.21
CA ALA A 756 0.70 21.74 15.52
C ALA A 756 1.30 23.09 15.08
N ALA A 757 2.20 23.67 15.89
CA ALA A 757 2.82 24.95 15.57
C ALA A 757 3.85 24.77 14.45
N GLU A 758 4.62 23.69 14.51
CA GLU A 758 5.58 23.33 13.47
C GLU A 758 4.91 23.03 12.14
N GLU A 759 3.82 22.27 12.11
CA GLU A 759 3.08 21.97 10.87
C GLU A 759 2.48 23.25 10.24
N ALA A 760 1.96 24.16 11.05
CA ALA A 760 1.37 25.41 10.57
C ALA A 760 2.43 26.40 10.05
N ALA A 761 3.62 26.44 10.67
CA ALA A 761 4.68 27.39 10.31
C ALA A 761 5.51 26.95 9.11
N HIS A 762 5.48 25.66 8.75
CA HIS A 762 6.45 25.07 7.83
C HIS A 762 5.82 24.18 6.75
N PRO A 763 4.94 24.73 5.88
CA PRO A 763 4.35 23.97 4.78
C PRO A 763 5.43 23.45 3.81
N MET A 764 5.33 22.18 3.42
CA MET A 764 6.30 21.53 2.53
C MET A 764 5.69 21.16 1.17
N VAL A 765 6.50 21.15 0.11
CA VAL A 765 6.09 20.69 -1.23
C VAL A 765 5.71 19.21 -1.21
N PHE A 766 6.46 18.40 -0.47
CA PHE A 766 6.13 17.01 -0.13
C PHE A 766 5.87 16.93 1.38
N SER A 767 4.61 16.97 1.79
CA SER A 767 4.19 17.10 3.20
C SER A 767 3.59 15.81 3.74
N ARG A 768 3.43 15.72 5.08
CA ARG A 768 2.69 14.62 5.74
C ARG A 768 3.23 13.23 5.40
N MET A 769 4.55 13.06 5.40
CA MET A 769 5.21 11.81 4.94
C MET A 769 5.52 10.81 6.07
N ASN A 770 5.61 11.28 7.31
CA ASN A 770 5.97 10.45 8.46
C ASN A 770 4.79 9.56 8.95
N ALA A 771 5.05 8.72 9.96
CA ALA A 771 4.07 7.78 10.50
C ALA A 771 2.90 8.41 11.29
N THR A 772 2.89 9.72 11.54
CA THR A 772 1.71 10.42 12.10
C THR A 772 0.56 10.45 11.08
N TRP A 773 0.85 10.42 9.78
CA TRP A 773 -0.13 10.74 8.73
C TRP A 773 -0.70 9.52 8.01
N MET A 774 -0.81 8.37 8.68
CA MET A 774 -1.27 7.13 8.03
C MET A 774 -2.74 7.19 7.61
N GLY A 775 -2.99 7.12 6.31
CA GLY A 775 -4.33 7.28 5.74
C GLY A 775 -4.85 8.72 5.81
N ALA A 776 -4.03 9.68 6.27
CA ALA A 776 -4.45 11.07 6.40
C ALA A 776 -4.68 11.70 5.02
N GLN A 777 -5.55 12.70 4.99
CA GLN A 777 -5.71 13.55 3.81
C GLN A 777 -4.41 14.29 3.45
N THR A 778 -4.14 14.48 2.16
CA THR A 778 -3.05 15.33 1.67
C THR A 778 -3.44 16.81 1.73
N THR A 779 -2.46 17.71 1.92
CA THR A 779 -2.71 19.15 1.87
C THR A 779 -2.97 19.61 0.42
N PRO A 780 -3.67 20.75 0.19
CA PRO A 780 -3.92 21.25 -1.17
C PRO A 780 -2.66 21.54 -1.98
N TRP A 781 -1.57 21.94 -1.31
CA TRP A 781 -0.28 22.27 -1.92
C TRP A 781 0.70 21.10 -1.99
N ASP A 782 0.31 19.93 -1.51
CA ASP A 782 1.12 18.73 -1.65
C ASP A 782 1.24 18.32 -3.11
N TYR A 783 2.44 17.98 -3.57
CA TYR A 783 2.67 17.44 -4.92
C TYR A 783 1.68 16.34 -5.30
N SER A 784 1.47 15.38 -4.40
CA SER A 784 0.58 14.24 -4.63
C SER A 784 -0.85 14.71 -4.92
N ARG A 785 -1.29 15.81 -4.29
CA ARG A 785 -2.63 16.35 -4.46
C ARG A 785 -2.81 17.07 -5.79
N TYR A 786 -1.96 18.05 -6.11
CA TYR A 786 -2.19 18.88 -7.30
C TYR A 786 -1.66 18.25 -8.61
N ALA A 787 -0.68 17.34 -8.54
CA ALA A 787 -0.10 16.67 -9.71
C ALA A 787 -0.73 15.29 -9.98
N ALA A 788 -0.88 14.45 -8.95
CA ALA A 788 -1.29 13.06 -9.11
C ALA A 788 -2.79 12.80 -8.84
N ASP A 789 -3.52 13.78 -8.28
CA ASP A 789 -4.89 13.62 -7.74
C ASP A 789 -4.99 12.59 -6.59
N VAL A 790 -3.89 12.43 -5.84
CA VAL A 790 -3.82 11.58 -4.65
C VAL A 790 -4.28 12.36 -3.43
N LYS A 791 -5.36 11.88 -2.82
CA LYS A 791 -6.10 12.59 -1.77
C LYS A 791 -5.68 12.19 -0.36
N GLU A 792 -5.04 11.03 -0.20
CA GLU A 792 -4.68 10.45 1.09
C GLU A 792 -3.34 9.72 1.06
N ARG A 793 -2.66 9.66 2.21
CA ARG A 793 -1.39 8.96 2.45
C ARG A 793 -1.61 7.47 2.70
N ARG A 794 -2.03 6.76 1.65
CA ARG A 794 -2.43 5.34 1.71
C ARG A 794 -1.70 4.43 0.70
N LEU A 795 -2.35 3.99 -0.37
CA LEU A 795 -1.84 2.94 -1.28
C LEU A 795 -1.96 3.35 -2.76
N SER A 796 -1.32 4.46 -3.14
CA SER A 796 -1.44 5.08 -4.47
C SER A 796 -0.51 4.49 -5.53
N PHE A 797 -0.33 3.17 -5.55
CA PHE A 797 0.54 2.44 -6.50
C PHE A 797 0.16 2.69 -7.97
N ILE A 798 -1.14 2.82 -8.26
CA ILE A 798 -1.66 3.10 -9.59
C ILE A 798 -2.34 4.47 -9.53
N SER A 799 -1.53 5.52 -9.66
CA SER A 799 -2.01 6.91 -9.52
C SER A 799 -2.66 7.44 -10.80
N PRO A 800 -3.76 8.22 -10.71
CA PRO A 800 -4.48 8.70 -11.89
C PRO A 800 -3.69 9.66 -12.79
N TYR A 801 -2.94 10.62 -12.21
CA TYR A 801 -2.23 11.68 -12.96
C TYR A 801 -3.07 12.25 -14.13
N PRO A 802 -4.23 12.89 -13.86
CA PRO A 802 -5.22 13.22 -14.90
C PRO A 802 -4.70 14.18 -15.97
N LYS A 803 -3.58 14.85 -15.70
CA LYS A 803 -2.92 15.86 -16.54
C LYS A 803 -1.62 15.35 -17.15
N GLY A 804 -1.34 14.05 -17.03
CA GLY A 804 -0.05 13.43 -17.35
C GLY A 804 0.87 13.38 -16.14
N VAL A 805 1.81 12.44 -16.15
CA VAL A 805 2.79 12.27 -15.06
C VAL A 805 3.68 13.50 -15.01
N VAL A 806 3.66 14.23 -13.90
CA VAL A 806 4.60 15.31 -13.62
C VAL A 806 5.89 14.66 -13.14
N LEU A 807 7.01 14.88 -13.81
CA LEU A 807 8.26 14.19 -13.45
C LEU A 807 8.96 14.89 -12.29
N ILE A 808 9.71 14.11 -11.51
CA ILE A 808 10.68 14.63 -10.53
C ILE A 808 12.09 14.31 -11.03
N THR A 809 12.87 15.34 -11.36
CA THR A 809 14.09 15.22 -12.17
C THR A 809 15.32 15.83 -11.50
N PRO A 810 16.55 15.51 -11.96
CA PRO A 810 17.70 16.38 -11.76
C PRO A 810 17.47 17.74 -12.43
N VAL A 811 18.12 18.79 -11.93
CA VAL A 811 18.06 20.13 -12.54
C VAL A 811 18.56 20.10 -13.99
N GLN A 812 17.80 20.70 -14.89
CA GLN A 812 18.01 20.67 -16.34
C GLN A 812 18.62 21.98 -16.88
N HIS A 813 18.31 23.12 -16.26
CA HIS A 813 18.73 24.43 -16.76
C HIS A 813 19.33 25.33 -15.66
N GLY A 814 20.03 26.38 -16.10
CA GLY A 814 20.53 27.44 -15.22
C GLY A 814 21.77 27.07 -14.41
N LEU A 815 22.03 27.86 -13.38
CA LEU A 815 23.26 27.80 -12.57
C LEU A 815 23.36 26.57 -11.67
N LEU A 816 22.22 25.95 -11.36
CA LEU A 816 22.16 24.76 -10.49
C LEU A 816 22.20 23.45 -11.26
N ALA A 817 22.11 23.49 -12.59
CA ALA A 817 22.24 22.30 -13.43
C ALA A 817 23.72 21.90 -13.59
N ASP A 818 23.99 20.59 -13.52
CA ASP A 818 25.28 20.03 -13.87
C ASP A 818 25.45 20.05 -15.40
N GLN A 819 26.12 21.09 -15.91
CA GLN A 819 26.34 21.31 -17.34
C GLN A 819 27.30 20.30 -17.98
N GLU A 820 28.12 19.63 -17.17
CA GLU A 820 29.12 18.66 -17.62
C GLU A 820 28.60 17.22 -17.57
N ALA A 821 27.34 17.02 -17.16
CA ALA A 821 26.78 15.69 -16.98
C ALA A 821 26.63 14.95 -18.33
N PRO A 822 27.18 13.73 -18.47
CA PRO A 822 27.07 12.92 -19.69
C PRO A 822 25.63 12.60 -20.13
N ARG A 823 24.67 12.61 -19.20
CA ARG A 823 23.25 12.34 -19.48
C ARG A 823 22.61 13.28 -20.51
N GLY A 824 23.17 14.46 -20.77
CA GLY A 824 22.53 15.45 -21.67
C GLY A 824 21.25 16.05 -21.09
N LYS A 825 20.37 16.57 -21.96
CA LYS A 825 19.10 17.21 -21.54
C LYS A 825 17.95 16.21 -21.60
N ILE A 826 16.95 16.38 -20.75
CA ILE A 826 15.69 15.60 -20.79
C ILE A 826 15.02 15.63 -22.18
N THR A 827 15.09 16.76 -22.89
CA THR A 827 14.52 16.93 -24.24
C THR A 827 15.21 16.10 -25.31
N ASP A 828 16.40 15.58 -25.04
CA ASP A 828 17.16 14.74 -25.97
C ASP A 828 16.67 13.28 -25.92
N HIS A 829 16.01 12.89 -24.82
CA HIS A 829 15.53 11.53 -24.58
C HIS A 829 14.03 11.34 -24.77
N LEU A 830 13.25 12.39 -24.52
CA LEU A 830 11.80 12.36 -24.64
C LEU A 830 11.34 12.42 -26.09
N HIS A 831 10.07 12.04 -26.31
CA HIS A 831 9.43 12.15 -27.62
C HIS A 831 9.60 13.56 -28.20
N PRO A 832 9.85 13.73 -29.53
CA PRO A 832 10.13 15.03 -30.13
C PRO A 832 9.09 16.14 -29.87
N LEU A 833 7.85 15.76 -29.57
CA LEU A 833 6.77 16.66 -29.12
C LEU A 833 7.18 17.54 -27.93
N TYR A 834 8.01 17.04 -27.01
CA TYR A 834 8.36 17.76 -25.78
C TYR A 834 9.42 18.84 -25.98
N ARG A 835 10.22 18.79 -27.05
CA ARG A 835 11.44 19.62 -27.23
C ARG A 835 11.28 21.10 -26.93
N ASN A 836 10.11 21.67 -27.25
CA ASN A 836 9.85 23.11 -27.15
C ASN A 836 8.74 23.49 -26.16
N ILE A 837 8.19 22.53 -25.41
CA ILE A 837 7.04 22.77 -24.54
C ILE A 837 7.31 22.53 -23.05
N MET A 838 8.47 21.95 -22.72
CA MET A 838 8.87 21.67 -21.34
C MET A 838 8.97 22.95 -20.49
N GLN A 839 8.67 22.81 -19.21
CA GLN A 839 8.80 23.86 -18.21
C GLN A 839 9.28 23.27 -16.88
N GLU A 840 10.33 23.87 -16.32
CA GLU A 840 10.98 23.44 -15.09
C GLU A 840 10.59 24.32 -13.90
N PHE A 841 10.32 23.69 -12.75
CA PHE A 841 10.26 24.34 -11.45
C PHE A 841 11.25 23.69 -10.50
N LEU A 842 11.92 24.46 -9.66
CA LEU A 842 12.93 23.96 -8.73
C LEU A 842 12.37 23.82 -7.32
N THR A 843 12.78 22.77 -6.61
CA THR A 843 12.43 22.55 -5.20
C THR A 843 13.52 21.77 -4.47
N ASP A 844 13.64 21.99 -3.16
CA ASP A 844 14.42 21.17 -2.23
C ASP A 844 13.53 20.16 -1.46
N GLY A 845 12.28 19.99 -1.90
CA GLY A 845 11.23 19.19 -1.26
C GLY A 845 10.49 19.89 -0.12
N TYR A 846 11.04 21.00 0.38
CA TYR A 846 10.45 21.83 1.41
C TYR A 846 9.81 23.09 0.80
N SER A 847 10.58 23.87 0.04
CA SER A 847 10.16 25.10 -0.64
C SER A 847 10.38 25.02 -2.15
N TYR A 848 9.77 25.94 -2.88
CA TYR A 848 10.12 26.19 -4.29
C TYR A 848 11.27 27.20 -4.36
N LEU A 849 12.03 27.18 -5.46
CA LEU A 849 13.21 28.02 -5.63
C LEU A 849 13.16 28.81 -6.95
N SER A 850 13.78 29.99 -6.96
CA SER A 850 14.07 30.71 -8.21
C SER A 850 15.06 29.92 -9.08
N ALA A 851 15.10 30.22 -10.38
CA ALA A 851 15.97 29.51 -11.32
C ALA A 851 17.49 29.61 -10.98
N ASP A 852 17.89 30.64 -10.22
CA ASP A 852 19.26 30.80 -9.72
C ASP A 852 19.46 30.28 -8.28
N GLY A 853 18.41 29.75 -7.65
CA GLY A 853 18.42 29.23 -6.29
C GLY A 853 18.53 30.27 -5.18
N LYS A 854 18.47 31.57 -5.48
CA LYS A 854 18.68 32.64 -4.49
C LYS A 854 17.44 33.05 -3.73
N GLU A 855 16.26 32.84 -4.31
CA GLU A 855 14.97 33.13 -3.67
C GLU A 855 14.25 31.81 -3.37
N THR A 856 13.60 31.76 -2.20
CA THR A 856 12.75 30.65 -1.77
C THR A 856 11.30 31.11 -1.75
N PHE A 857 10.38 30.22 -2.12
CA PHE A 857 8.94 30.46 -2.10
C PHE A 857 8.23 29.37 -1.30
N ALA A 858 7.33 29.77 -0.40
CA ALA A 858 6.57 28.86 0.45
C ALA A 858 5.68 27.93 -0.36
N ALA A 859 5.59 26.67 0.06
CA ALA A 859 4.86 25.63 -0.67
C ALA A 859 3.36 25.95 -0.80
N ASP A 860 2.72 26.38 0.29
CA ASP A 860 1.28 26.66 0.42
C ASP A 860 0.76 27.85 -0.39
N SER A 861 1.64 28.64 -0.98
CA SER A 861 1.29 29.79 -1.82
C SER A 861 1.79 29.62 -3.26
N TYR A 862 3.05 29.23 -3.43
CA TYR A 862 3.67 29.15 -4.75
C TYR A 862 3.19 27.95 -5.57
N TYR A 863 2.69 26.88 -4.93
CA TYR A 863 2.15 25.72 -5.65
C TYR A 863 1.07 26.10 -6.68
N THR A 864 0.33 27.19 -6.46
CA THR A 864 -0.71 27.66 -7.38
C THR A 864 -0.16 27.99 -8.77
N ASN A 865 1.08 28.50 -8.85
CA ASN A 865 1.78 28.75 -10.11
C ASN A 865 2.10 27.44 -10.83
N VAL A 866 2.56 26.44 -10.07
CA VAL A 866 2.93 25.11 -10.60
C VAL A 866 1.68 24.37 -11.07
N ALA A 867 0.63 24.31 -10.23
CA ALA A 867 -0.63 23.66 -10.56
C ALA A 867 -1.31 24.30 -11.78
N LYS A 868 -1.25 25.63 -11.90
CA LYS A 868 -1.72 26.35 -13.09
C LYS A 868 -0.92 25.98 -14.34
N ALA A 869 0.41 25.94 -14.25
CA ALA A 869 1.25 25.54 -15.38
C ALA A 869 0.96 24.10 -15.83
N ILE A 870 0.78 23.17 -14.88
CA ILE A 870 0.41 21.77 -15.16
C ILE A 870 -0.91 21.70 -15.93
N GLU A 871 -1.93 22.46 -15.49
CA GLU A 871 -3.23 22.54 -16.16
C GLU A 871 -3.12 23.09 -17.59
N GLU A 872 -2.42 24.20 -17.77
CA GLU A 872 -2.26 24.86 -19.06
C GLU A 872 -1.52 23.96 -20.05
N LYS A 873 -0.40 23.38 -19.61
CA LYS A 873 0.49 22.55 -20.44
C LYS A 873 -0.09 21.17 -20.76
N ALA A 874 -1.00 20.65 -19.93
CA ALA A 874 -1.70 19.39 -20.24
C ALA A 874 -2.48 19.45 -21.56
N ASN A 875 -2.95 20.62 -21.97
CA ASN A 875 -3.66 20.80 -23.26
C ASN A 875 -2.73 20.68 -24.47
N LEU A 876 -1.41 20.63 -24.29
CA LEU A 876 -0.44 20.42 -25.37
C LEU A 876 -0.18 18.93 -25.64
N LEU A 877 -0.63 18.04 -24.73
CA LEU A 877 -0.53 16.60 -24.92
C LEU A 877 -1.55 16.11 -25.95
N PRO A 878 -1.26 15.03 -26.70
CA PRO A 878 -2.22 14.43 -27.63
C PRO A 878 -3.59 14.18 -27.00
N LEU A 879 -3.59 13.64 -25.78
CA LEU A 879 -4.80 13.37 -25.01
C LEU A 879 -4.51 13.45 -23.50
N THR A 880 -5.59 13.55 -22.72
CA THR A 880 -5.61 13.43 -21.26
C THR A 880 -6.76 12.52 -20.83
N VAL A 881 -6.63 11.86 -19.68
CA VAL A 881 -7.65 10.92 -19.17
C VAL A 881 -8.05 11.30 -17.75
N THR A 882 -9.35 11.29 -17.48
CA THR A 882 -9.92 11.45 -16.12
C THR A 882 -10.85 10.28 -15.78
N GLY A 883 -11.39 10.24 -14.57
CA GLY A 883 -12.28 9.16 -14.11
C GLY A 883 -11.66 8.19 -13.11
N ASP A 884 -10.58 8.60 -12.42
CA ASP A 884 -9.87 7.79 -11.42
C ASP A 884 -9.35 6.47 -12.03
N VAL A 885 -8.69 6.57 -13.19
CA VAL A 885 -8.11 5.46 -13.97
C VAL A 885 -6.62 5.75 -14.16
N GLY A 886 -5.76 4.76 -13.93
CA GLY A 886 -4.34 4.85 -14.27
C GLY A 886 -4.21 4.73 -15.78
N TRP A 887 -3.49 5.65 -16.43
CA TRP A 887 -3.38 5.67 -17.87
C TRP A 887 -1.96 5.91 -18.36
N VAL A 888 -1.63 5.31 -19.49
CA VAL A 888 -0.35 5.50 -20.17
C VAL A 888 -0.59 5.58 -21.66
N ASN A 889 0.01 6.56 -22.32
CA ASN A 889 -0.13 6.78 -23.75
C ASN A 889 1.24 6.76 -24.41
N ALA A 890 1.41 5.96 -25.45
CA ALA A 890 2.64 5.87 -26.22
C ALA A 890 2.36 5.92 -27.73
N GLN A 891 3.27 6.47 -28.52
CA GLN A 891 3.19 6.42 -29.98
C GLN A 891 3.65 5.05 -30.48
N SER A 892 2.72 4.21 -30.94
CA SER A 892 3.04 2.88 -31.45
C SER A 892 3.48 2.85 -32.91
N ALA A 893 3.01 3.82 -33.69
CA ALA A 893 3.41 4.09 -35.07
C ALA A 893 3.10 5.56 -35.43
N PRO A 894 3.55 6.10 -36.58
CA PRO A 894 3.33 7.50 -36.93
C PRO A 894 1.87 7.98 -36.81
N LYS A 895 0.89 7.11 -37.12
CA LYS A 895 -0.55 7.39 -37.00
C LYS A 895 -1.27 6.63 -35.89
N HIS A 896 -0.56 5.93 -35.00
CA HIS A 896 -1.19 5.10 -33.98
C HIS A 896 -0.66 5.44 -32.60
N LEU A 897 -1.59 5.57 -31.65
CA LEU A 897 -1.28 5.67 -30.23
C LEU A 897 -1.79 4.41 -29.53
N ARG A 898 -0.97 3.86 -28.64
CA ARG A 898 -1.39 2.83 -27.69
C ARG A 898 -1.70 3.49 -26.35
N LEU A 899 -2.97 3.40 -25.95
CA LEU A 899 -3.45 3.86 -24.66
C LEU A 899 -3.73 2.64 -23.76
N THR A 900 -2.96 2.49 -22.68
CA THR A 900 -3.25 1.52 -21.61
C THR A 900 -4.09 2.19 -20.54
N LEU A 901 -5.18 1.56 -20.12
CA LEU A 901 -6.06 1.99 -19.04
C LEU A 901 -6.11 0.92 -17.95
N VAL A 902 -5.96 1.29 -16.68
CA VAL A 902 -5.86 0.36 -15.54
C VAL A 902 -6.74 0.85 -14.38
N ASP A 903 -7.50 -0.05 -13.75
CA ASP A 903 -8.19 0.23 -12.49
C ASP A 903 -7.19 0.71 -11.41
N THR A 904 -7.41 1.89 -10.83
CA THR A 904 -6.56 2.45 -9.76
C THR A 904 -6.77 1.78 -8.39
N GLY A 905 -7.82 0.96 -8.26
CA GLY A 905 -8.27 0.34 -7.04
C GLY A 905 -7.36 -0.80 -6.59
N TYR A 906 -6.14 -0.47 -6.13
CA TYR A 906 -5.09 -1.44 -5.78
C TYR A 906 -5.62 -2.57 -4.89
N ILE A 907 -6.16 -2.26 -3.70
CA ILE A 907 -6.87 -3.25 -2.87
C ILE A 907 -8.37 -2.96 -2.71
N ASN A 908 -8.91 -2.02 -3.49
CA ASN A 908 -10.33 -1.70 -3.57
C ASN A 908 -10.76 -1.57 -5.03
N PRO A 909 -10.75 -2.68 -5.79
CA PRO A 909 -11.05 -2.65 -7.21
C PRO A 909 -12.52 -2.27 -7.43
N LYS A 910 -12.78 -1.51 -8.50
CA LYS A 910 -14.13 -1.18 -8.95
C LYS A 910 -14.15 -0.95 -10.45
N ALA A 911 -15.30 -1.15 -11.10
CA ALA A 911 -15.46 -0.77 -12.49
C ALA A 911 -15.39 0.76 -12.63
N ARG A 912 -14.80 1.24 -13.72
CA ARG A 912 -14.53 2.68 -13.92
C ARG A 912 -14.78 3.10 -15.35
N THR A 913 -15.08 4.37 -15.53
CA THR A 913 -15.19 4.98 -16.86
C THR A 913 -14.04 5.95 -17.07
N ALA A 914 -13.09 5.58 -17.94
CA ALA A 914 -12.03 6.47 -18.38
C ALA A 914 -12.61 7.51 -19.35
N LYS A 915 -12.50 8.79 -19.01
CA LYS A 915 -12.94 9.91 -19.85
C LYS A 915 -11.75 10.47 -20.60
N VAL A 916 -11.63 10.07 -21.86
CA VAL A 916 -10.53 10.47 -22.75
C VAL A 916 -10.91 11.77 -23.44
N LYS A 917 -10.04 12.77 -23.33
CA LYS A 917 -10.14 14.04 -24.06
C LYS A 917 -8.95 14.16 -25.01
N PHE A 918 -9.23 14.33 -26.29
CA PHE A 918 -8.23 14.58 -27.33
C PHE A 918 -7.98 16.09 -27.43
N ASN A 919 -6.71 16.52 -27.33
CA ASN A 919 -6.35 17.95 -27.35
C ASN A 919 -5.69 18.36 -28.66
N THR A 920 -4.54 17.76 -29.01
CA THR A 920 -3.73 18.16 -30.18
C THR A 920 -3.81 17.19 -31.36
N VAL A 921 -4.56 16.10 -31.22
CA VAL A 921 -4.75 15.09 -32.27
C VAL A 921 -6.23 14.85 -32.58
N THR A 922 -6.51 14.32 -33.76
CA THR A 922 -7.87 13.94 -34.19
C THR A 922 -7.92 12.44 -34.44
N PRO A 923 -8.68 11.66 -33.64
CA PRO A 923 -8.86 10.24 -33.89
C PRO A 923 -9.75 10.00 -35.11
N VAL A 924 -9.43 8.96 -35.88
CA VAL A 924 -10.27 8.39 -36.95
C VAL A 924 -11.05 7.21 -36.39
N GLN A 925 -10.37 6.36 -35.62
CA GLN A 925 -10.94 5.16 -35.04
C GLN A 925 -10.28 4.88 -33.69
N ILE A 926 -11.09 4.43 -32.72
CA ILE A 926 -10.64 3.96 -31.41
C ILE A 926 -11.06 2.50 -31.32
N THR A 927 -10.11 1.61 -31.08
CA THR A 927 -10.37 0.16 -31.08
C THR A 927 -9.72 -0.48 -29.87
N ASP A 928 -10.42 -1.42 -29.23
CA ASP A 928 -9.78 -2.32 -28.28
C ASP A 928 -8.83 -3.27 -29.00
N VAL A 929 -7.59 -3.30 -28.54
CA VAL A 929 -6.53 -4.10 -29.15
C VAL A 929 -6.77 -5.60 -28.95
N MET A 930 -7.36 -6.01 -27.83
CA MET A 930 -7.59 -7.40 -27.48
C MET A 930 -8.84 -7.96 -28.14
N THR A 931 -9.93 -7.18 -28.18
CA THR A 931 -11.25 -7.66 -28.64
C THR A 931 -11.60 -7.21 -30.06
N GLY A 932 -10.94 -6.18 -30.60
CA GLY A 932 -11.30 -5.55 -31.87
C GLY A 932 -12.57 -4.69 -31.81
N GLU A 933 -13.12 -4.47 -30.61
CA GLU A 933 -14.29 -3.62 -30.40
C GLU A 933 -13.99 -2.17 -30.80
N VAL A 934 -14.80 -1.59 -31.68
CA VAL A 934 -14.72 -0.17 -32.03
C VAL A 934 -15.46 0.64 -30.97
N ILE A 935 -14.73 1.57 -30.35
CA ILE A 935 -15.26 2.43 -29.30
C ILE A 935 -15.76 3.75 -29.92
N PRO A 936 -17.03 4.12 -29.71
CA PRO A 936 -17.58 5.33 -30.30
C PRO A 936 -17.07 6.60 -29.61
N MET A 937 -16.89 7.65 -30.40
CA MET A 937 -16.70 9.01 -29.90
C MET A 937 -17.99 9.50 -29.22
N ARG A 938 -17.87 10.15 -28.05
CA ARG A 938 -18.99 10.81 -27.35
C ARG A 938 -19.28 12.19 -27.94
N THR A 939 -18.23 12.93 -28.25
CA THR A 939 -18.27 14.23 -28.92
C THR A 939 -17.19 14.29 -30.00
N ALA A 940 -16.99 15.45 -30.64
CA ALA A 940 -15.93 15.60 -31.65
C ALA A 940 -14.51 15.32 -31.10
N ASN A 941 -14.27 15.45 -29.79
CA ASN A 941 -12.95 15.32 -29.17
C ASN A 941 -12.95 14.55 -27.84
N THR A 942 -14.00 13.79 -27.52
CA THR A 942 -14.04 12.97 -26.30
C THR A 942 -14.57 11.57 -26.55
N ALA A 943 -14.10 10.61 -25.74
CA ALA A 943 -14.60 9.24 -25.68
C ALA A 943 -14.65 8.78 -24.21
N ASP A 944 -15.63 7.94 -23.89
CA ASP A 944 -15.71 7.27 -22.58
C ASP A 944 -15.42 5.79 -22.80
N ILE A 945 -14.48 5.24 -22.05
CA ILE A 945 -14.03 3.85 -22.16
C ILE A 945 -14.22 3.16 -20.81
N GLU A 946 -15.01 2.10 -20.78
CA GLU A 946 -15.22 1.32 -19.56
C GLU A 946 -13.99 0.43 -19.29
N VAL A 947 -13.47 0.54 -18.07
CA VAL A 947 -12.38 -0.28 -17.52
C VAL A 947 -13.01 -1.27 -16.54
N PRO A 948 -12.92 -2.59 -16.79
CA PRO A 948 -13.51 -3.58 -15.92
C PRO A 948 -12.87 -3.57 -14.52
N LEU A 949 -13.66 -3.96 -13.53
CA LEU A 949 -13.25 -4.05 -12.13
C LEU A 949 -11.98 -4.90 -11.98
N GLY A 950 -10.97 -4.35 -11.32
CA GLY A 950 -9.70 -5.02 -11.05
C GLY A 950 -8.93 -5.38 -12.32
N SER A 951 -9.15 -4.69 -13.43
CA SER A 951 -8.59 -5.06 -14.72
C SER A 951 -8.01 -3.86 -15.48
N PHE A 952 -7.69 -4.09 -16.74
CA PHE A 952 -7.08 -3.13 -17.65
C PHE A 952 -7.57 -3.35 -19.09
N ARG A 953 -7.37 -2.34 -19.93
CA ARG A 953 -7.63 -2.38 -21.37
C ARG A 953 -6.49 -1.75 -22.16
N PHE A 954 -6.30 -2.24 -23.37
CA PHE A 954 -5.31 -1.72 -24.32
C PHE A 954 -6.07 -1.20 -25.54
N ILE A 955 -5.89 0.08 -25.84
CA ILE A 955 -6.65 0.78 -26.87
C ILE A 955 -5.69 1.25 -27.97
N ASP A 956 -6.05 0.99 -29.22
CA ASP A 956 -5.43 1.58 -30.40
C ASP A 956 -6.24 2.80 -30.82
N ILE A 957 -5.54 3.91 -31.04
CA ILE A 957 -6.13 5.16 -31.49
C ILE A 957 -5.47 5.52 -32.83
N GLU A 958 -6.19 5.28 -33.91
CA GLU A 958 -5.78 5.69 -35.24
C GLU A 958 -6.00 7.19 -35.42
N LEU A 959 -4.97 7.90 -35.85
CA LEU A 959 -4.97 9.34 -36.05
C LEU A 959 -5.18 9.70 -37.52
N LYS A 960 -5.92 10.78 -37.75
CA LYS A 960 -6.13 11.33 -39.10
C LYS A 960 -4.81 11.69 -39.76
N GLU A 961 -3.96 12.37 -39.01
CA GLU A 961 -2.65 12.84 -39.41
C GLU A 961 -1.57 12.13 -38.61
N ALA A 962 -0.40 11.93 -39.22
CA ALA A 962 0.72 11.35 -38.50
C ALA A 962 1.19 12.34 -37.43
N LEU A 963 1.37 11.87 -36.20
CA LEU A 963 2.08 12.61 -35.18
C LEU A 963 3.56 12.59 -35.58
N THR A 964 4.02 13.68 -36.20
CA THR A 964 5.38 13.78 -36.74
C THR A 964 6.41 13.58 -35.64
N GLN A 965 7.31 12.61 -35.84
CA GLN A 965 8.67 12.76 -35.32
C GLN A 965 9.22 14.03 -35.97
N LEU A 966 9.60 15.04 -35.18
CA LEU A 966 10.48 16.10 -35.70
C LEU A 966 11.83 15.43 -36.01
N HIS A 967 11.90 14.69 -37.11
CA HIS A 967 13.19 14.34 -37.71
C HIS A 967 13.84 15.63 -38.17
N ASP A 968 15.14 15.73 -37.86
CA ASP A 968 16.06 16.78 -38.21
C ASP A 968 15.72 17.49 -39.54
N THR A 969 15.49 18.80 -39.43
CA THR A 969 15.76 19.72 -40.54
C THR A 969 17.09 20.43 -40.25
N SER A 970 18.15 19.65 -40.08
CA SER A 970 19.53 20.12 -40.15
C SER A 970 20.38 19.07 -40.83
N ASN A 971 20.91 19.43 -42.00
CA ASN A 971 22.09 18.80 -42.59
C ASN A 971 23.29 18.83 -41.62
#